data_AF-A0A3S9I4E9-F1
#
_entry.id   AF-A0A3S9I4E9-F1
#
_cell.length_a   1.000
_cell.length_b   1.000
_cell.length_c   1.000
_cell.angle_alpha   90.00
_cell.angle_beta   90.00
_cell.angle_gamma   90.00
#
_symmetry.space_group_name_H-M   'P 1'
#
loop_
_entity.id
_entity.type
_entity.pdbx_description
1 polymer ?
#
loop_
_entity_poly.entity_id
_entity_poly.type
_entity_poly.pdbx_seq_one_letter_code
_entity_poly.pdbx_strand_id
1 'polypeptide(L)'
;MAEYGESSSTGVWLRQGLGHPSAVGCGRYVAWSPDGRLIAVPSGTGRVSIRDVEGDVEIAELWATGDRSFVNRVSWSPDGLRLAGACGHDGVRIWDLDKPRHSVHLTEHTGWVGQVAWAHAGHRLASGAQDHTARIWDARTGLLLRTIQAHRDYVNCLAWSPDDRTLATGSADQRVRAWNADTGAGPEFQWTHDDIVNCLAWSADGDVLVAGTTGGSLRGVVRPDSGAEPALVIEGHTDSIWDTGVSADGRLVATVSADGTIRLWHADRWTSVATLRLPDDDADDVVQRGVDLDGAEAAYIAWGAALAFHPTLPRLAVWTAHSGLSIWEYDLDQLLGQPAPVESVRYMTAKVVLVGDSGVGKTGLGWRLAHDEFREHASTHGQQFWVVDDVRTQRADGTDCEAVLWDLAGQHVYRPVHAIFLDNVDLALVLFDPTNRQEPLKGVEFWLQQLSGGGSLPPTVLVGARDDRGTSALPSSDLQQFCQSRGISGGYVSTSAATGAGVGELMELLRGQIQWERMTTTVTTVTFKRIKEYVLALKERPDRSEVLVRPPELREQLQATDAGWRFTDDEMMTAVGHLENHGYVSVLRTSAGAEAILLAPELLVDLASSIFLQADKHPQELGAMSEASLLAGEYRFPELETLAPDEKQVLVDAAVARFLEHNLCFRETLGAETLLIFPGLIKQKRPLYDAVETVDDMTYVVRGRVENVYAALVVLLGHTRRFTRVNYWQNQAQFEMGSGEICGLRLLQEREGEIELVLHYSDAVPPYGRNAFQGLLEGFLYERRDVTVTPFPPVACGNGHRQDRTVVIGALRDGLRTMFCSRCGERVALPDLDGPVALGEEDRRLVGTDRAAARLRGAYETRLVRVKSFRADRAVPRCYVSHLPEDAEWAAQLARDLRDAGVLVVEEAGDVQEDDFVLAVVTRAYARAFARLGADAALIRARRRTRPGRSPRVAPLLRTGAAEGSLPDELRGLVPGEFQDDVWYDRYVVALFDLVLTLYAIPFDHPAFGGLRADMQLEALRSRVAVLQSPSREQPADVYLSYSWSEESDALADELDAAFQERGLVMVRDRRDAGYKASIGRFMERIGQGKCVILVISDAYLKSQSCLFELLQVARHGDFRERVFPVVLPDARIHRPQDRVAYVRYWEEQIAELDEALKSVSAANLQGFREDMDLYTEIRAQLPGLADILRDMNALTVDLHRDAAFSEVHAAVMSRINLRW
;
A
#
# COMPACT_ATOMS: atom_id res chain seq x y z
N MET A 1 -40.24 17.20 -9.33
CA MET A 1 -40.72 16.08 -10.18
C MET A 1 -40.08 16.05 -11.57
N ALA A 2 -39.35 17.07 -12.03
CA ALA A 2 -38.66 17.07 -13.33
C ALA A 2 -37.12 17.25 -13.22
N GLU A 3 -36.53 17.03 -12.04
CA GLU A 3 -35.09 17.21 -11.76
C GLU A 3 -34.35 15.91 -11.43
N TYR A 4 -35.02 14.75 -11.42
CA TYR A 4 -34.38 13.45 -11.22
C TYR A 4 -34.42 12.68 -12.54
N GLY A 5 -33.23 12.38 -13.07
CA GLY A 5 -32.96 12.04 -14.47
C GLY A 5 -33.90 11.04 -15.12
N GLU A 6 -34.18 11.29 -16.41
CA GLU A 6 -34.83 10.35 -17.31
C GLU A 6 -34.07 9.01 -17.30
N SER A 7 -34.76 7.91 -17.00
CA SER A 7 -34.21 6.58 -17.24
C SER A 7 -33.99 6.39 -18.75
N SER A 8 -32.88 5.77 -19.14
CA SER A 8 -32.65 5.37 -20.53
C SER A 8 -33.58 4.22 -20.97
N SER A 9 -34.36 3.65 -20.05
CA SER A 9 -35.14 2.42 -20.21
C SER A 9 -36.56 2.59 -19.67
N THR A 10 -37.55 2.11 -20.44
CA THR A 10 -38.96 2.10 -20.01
C THR A 10 -39.19 1.02 -18.95
N GLY A 11 -39.80 1.36 -17.80
CA GLY A 11 -40.20 0.38 -16.77
C GLY A 11 -39.56 0.52 -15.39
N VAL A 12 -38.74 1.55 -15.14
CA VAL A 12 -38.27 1.94 -13.79
C VAL A 12 -38.50 3.42 -13.59
N TRP A 13 -39.02 3.83 -12.43
CA TRP A 13 -39.23 5.24 -12.10
C TRP A 13 -38.99 5.52 -10.62
N LEU A 14 -38.52 6.73 -10.32
CA LEU A 14 -38.37 7.19 -8.95
C LEU A 14 -39.76 7.44 -8.33
N ARG A 15 -40.12 6.68 -7.30
CA ARG A 15 -41.39 6.85 -6.56
C ARG A 15 -41.26 8.00 -5.55
N GLN A 16 -40.17 8.01 -4.79
CA GLN A 16 -40.00 8.92 -3.65
C GLN A 16 -38.51 9.15 -3.37
N GLY A 17 -38.13 10.42 -3.20
CA GLY A 17 -36.81 10.80 -2.67
C GLY A 17 -37.00 11.44 -1.30
N LEU A 18 -36.31 10.93 -0.29
CA LEU A 18 -36.33 11.45 1.07
C LEU A 18 -35.00 12.14 1.36
N GLY A 19 -35.01 13.49 1.32
CA GLY A 19 -33.84 14.33 1.57
C GLY A 19 -33.32 14.29 3.02
N HIS A 20 -32.01 14.52 3.15
CA HIS A 20 -31.10 14.41 4.31
C HIS A 20 -31.64 14.50 5.75
N PRO A 21 -31.05 13.70 6.67
CA PRO A 21 -30.29 14.23 7.80
C PRO A 21 -28.83 14.47 7.41
N SER A 22 -28.29 15.62 7.79
CA SER A 22 -26.89 15.99 7.64
C SER A 22 -25.97 14.95 8.30
N ALA A 23 -24.97 14.42 7.59
CA ALA A 23 -23.67 14.12 8.20
C ALA A 23 -22.72 13.47 7.19
N VAL A 24 -21.69 14.24 6.84
CA VAL A 24 -20.39 13.68 6.47
C VAL A 24 -19.97 12.71 7.59
N GLY A 25 -19.65 11.46 7.26
CA GLY A 25 -19.30 10.43 8.25
C GLY A 25 -20.42 9.46 8.66
N CYS A 26 -21.37 9.12 7.78
CA CYS A 26 -22.44 8.14 8.05
C CYS A 26 -22.14 6.73 7.48
N GLY A 27 -22.70 5.69 8.11
CA GLY A 27 -22.68 4.29 7.64
C GLY A 27 -23.08 4.10 6.18
N ARG A 28 -22.57 3.05 5.51
CA ARG A 28 -22.93 2.71 4.12
C ARG A 28 -23.85 1.49 4.09
N TYR A 29 -25.13 1.69 4.38
CA TYR A 29 -26.09 0.59 4.40
C TYR A 29 -27.52 1.06 4.14
N VAL A 30 -28.36 0.14 3.66
CA VAL A 30 -29.82 0.28 3.64
C VAL A 30 -30.40 -1.12 3.78
N ALA A 31 -31.41 -1.30 4.62
CA ALA A 31 -32.03 -2.61 4.80
C ALA A 31 -33.51 -2.50 5.11
N TRP A 32 -34.34 -3.23 4.36
CA TRP A 32 -35.77 -3.38 4.62
C TRP A 32 -36.00 -4.35 5.76
N SER A 33 -36.99 -4.06 6.60
CA SER A 33 -37.54 -5.07 7.51
C SER A 33 -38.18 -6.21 6.69
N PRO A 34 -38.28 -7.43 7.25
CA PRO A 34 -38.82 -8.59 6.52
C PRO A 34 -40.27 -8.40 6.04
N ASP A 35 -41.06 -7.58 6.73
CA ASP A 35 -42.43 -7.21 6.35
C ASP A 35 -42.49 -6.10 5.27
N GLY A 36 -41.34 -5.51 4.92
CA GLY A 36 -41.22 -4.42 3.94
C GLY A 36 -41.76 -3.08 4.40
N ARG A 37 -42.18 -2.96 5.66
CA ARG A 37 -42.79 -1.72 6.18
C ARG A 37 -41.74 -0.70 6.62
N LEU A 38 -40.71 -1.18 7.33
CA LEU A 38 -39.67 -0.35 7.91
C LEU A 38 -38.40 -0.43 7.08
N ILE A 39 -37.62 0.64 7.12
CA ILE A 39 -36.30 0.69 6.50
C ILE A 39 -35.28 1.23 7.50
N ALA A 40 -34.14 0.56 7.59
CA ALA A 40 -33.00 1.01 8.37
C ALA A 40 -32.04 1.79 7.46
N VAL A 41 -31.79 3.05 7.81
CA VAL A 41 -30.89 3.94 7.08
C VAL A 41 -29.95 4.69 8.03
N PRO A 42 -28.78 5.14 7.55
CA PRO A 42 -27.87 5.96 8.32
C PRO A 42 -28.48 7.32 8.67
N SER A 43 -28.33 7.76 9.92
CA SER A 43 -28.74 9.11 10.36
C SER A 43 -27.61 9.98 10.91
N GLY A 44 -26.45 9.39 11.22
CA GLY A 44 -25.28 10.07 11.79
C GLY A 44 -24.16 9.08 12.14
N THR A 45 -23.04 9.58 12.66
CA THR A 45 -21.94 8.76 13.17
C THR A 45 -22.45 7.80 14.25
N GLY A 46 -22.38 6.49 13.99
CA GLY A 46 -22.83 5.45 14.92
C GLY A 46 -24.35 5.35 15.11
N ARG A 47 -25.15 6.03 14.27
CA ARG A 47 -26.61 6.06 14.40
C ARG A 47 -27.33 5.42 13.22
N VAL A 48 -28.36 4.66 13.54
CA VAL A 48 -29.26 4.00 12.59
C VAL A 48 -30.66 4.57 12.80
N SER A 49 -31.26 5.18 11.79
CA SER A 49 -32.66 5.61 11.79
C SER A 49 -33.54 4.52 11.18
N ILE A 50 -34.62 4.18 11.88
CA ILE A 50 -35.65 3.25 11.43
C ILE A 50 -36.86 4.06 10.99
N ARG A 51 -37.23 3.97 9.72
CA ARG A 51 -38.29 4.78 9.12
C ARG A 51 -39.40 3.91 8.56
N ASP A 52 -40.64 4.36 8.73
CA ASP A 52 -41.79 3.84 7.98
C ASP A 52 -41.87 4.58 6.65
N VAL A 53 -41.64 3.86 5.54
CA VAL A 53 -41.51 4.45 4.21
C VAL A 53 -42.84 5.00 3.70
N GLU A 54 -43.96 4.35 4.02
CA GLU A 54 -45.28 4.79 3.55
C GLU A 54 -45.79 6.00 4.33
N GLY A 55 -45.41 6.11 5.61
CA GLY A 55 -45.75 7.25 6.46
C GLY A 55 -44.79 8.44 6.37
N ASP A 56 -43.58 8.23 5.85
CA ASP A 56 -42.43 9.15 5.98
C ASP A 56 -42.20 9.58 7.44
N VAL A 57 -42.24 8.60 8.35
CA VAL A 57 -42.09 8.83 9.80
C VAL A 57 -40.90 8.04 10.32
N GLU A 58 -39.99 8.71 11.03
CA GLU A 58 -38.99 8.04 11.84
C GLU A 58 -39.64 7.38 13.07
N ILE A 59 -39.52 6.07 13.16
CA ILE A 59 -40.12 5.22 14.20
C ILE A 59 -39.19 5.08 15.40
N ALA A 60 -37.89 4.93 15.14
CA ALA A 60 -36.87 4.79 16.17
C ALA A 60 -35.50 5.23 15.65
N GLU A 61 -34.63 5.68 16.55
CA GLU A 61 -33.21 5.87 16.29
C GLU A 61 -32.42 4.96 17.24
N LEU A 62 -31.51 4.17 16.66
CA LEU A 62 -30.64 3.25 17.37
C LEU A 62 -29.23 3.82 17.39
N TRP A 63 -28.53 3.64 18.52
CA TRP A 63 -27.20 4.20 18.70
C TRP A 63 -26.21 3.12 19.12
N ALA A 64 -25.03 3.15 18.51
CA ALA A 64 -23.84 2.56 19.09
C ALA A 64 -23.25 3.54 20.13
N THR A 65 -22.60 3.03 21.17
CA THR A 65 -22.09 3.82 22.31
C THR A 65 -20.59 3.62 22.47
N GLY A 66 -19.80 4.64 22.13
CA GLY A 66 -18.34 4.64 22.22
C GLY A 66 -17.74 5.75 21.34
N ASP A 67 -16.59 6.30 21.74
CA ASP A 67 -15.96 7.47 21.08
C ASP A 67 -15.48 7.19 19.64
N ARG A 68 -15.51 5.92 19.20
CA ARG A 68 -15.20 5.43 17.83
C ARG A 68 -16.27 4.50 17.25
N SER A 69 -17.53 4.69 17.66
CA SER A 69 -18.61 3.78 17.26
C SER A 69 -19.20 4.17 15.90
N PHE A 70 -18.83 3.43 14.84
CA PHE A 70 -19.36 3.59 13.48
C PHE A 70 -20.08 2.32 13.04
N VAL A 71 -21.26 2.45 12.41
CA VAL A 71 -22.02 1.29 11.89
C VAL A 71 -21.74 1.16 10.39
N ASN A 72 -21.09 0.08 9.97
CA ASN A 72 -20.76 -0.15 8.56
C ASN A 72 -21.90 -0.77 7.76
N ARG A 73 -22.55 -1.77 8.36
CA ARG A 73 -23.61 -2.58 7.76
C ARG A 73 -24.61 -3.00 8.82
N VAL A 74 -25.86 -3.16 8.39
CA VAL A 74 -26.97 -3.60 9.26
C VAL A 74 -27.70 -4.79 8.64
N SER A 75 -28.29 -5.63 9.49
CA SER A 75 -29.07 -6.79 9.07
C SER A 75 -30.25 -6.98 10.01
N TRP A 76 -31.46 -7.11 9.46
CA TRP A 76 -32.68 -7.35 10.22
C TRP A 76 -32.77 -8.81 10.68
N SER A 77 -33.32 -9.02 11.88
CA SER A 77 -33.79 -10.34 12.25
C SER A 77 -35.01 -10.73 11.40
N PRO A 78 -35.19 -12.03 11.09
CA PRO A 78 -36.31 -12.49 10.26
C PRO A 78 -37.70 -12.22 10.85
N ASP A 79 -37.81 -12.02 12.17
CA ASP A 79 -39.05 -11.63 12.84
C ASP A 79 -39.31 -10.11 12.80
N GLY A 80 -38.35 -9.31 12.32
CA GLY A 80 -38.44 -7.85 12.24
C GLY A 80 -38.36 -7.14 13.58
N LEU A 81 -38.08 -7.84 14.69
CA LEU A 81 -38.07 -7.27 16.04
C LEU A 81 -36.68 -6.75 16.45
N ARG A 82 -35.63 -7.17 15.76
CA ARG A 82 -34.24 -6.84 16.07
C ARG A 82 -33.47 -6.39 14.84
N LEU A 83 -32.45 -5.59 15.10
CA LEU A 83 -31.47 -5.18 14.09
C LEU A 83 -30.06 -5.49 14.61
N ALA A 84 -29.22 -6.09 13.77
CA ALA A 84 -27.80 -6.25 14.05
C ALA A 84 -27.00 -5.20 13.27
N GLY A 85 -25.94 -4.68 13.87
CA GLY A 85 -25.02 -3.74 13.25
C GLY A 85 -23.58 -4.16 13.43
N ALA A 86 -22.82 -4.12 12.33
CA ALA A 86 -21.37 -4.22 12.34
C ALA A 86 -20.79 -2.86 12.76
N CYS A 87 -20.34 -2.75 14.01
CA CYS A 87 -20.01 -1.49 14.68
C CYS A 87 -18.49 -1.21 14.67
N GLY A 88 -17.80 -1.41 13.55
CA GLY A 88 -16.36 -1.11 13.42
C GLY A 88 -15.52 -1.83 14.49
N HIS A 89 -14.77 -1.07 15.28
CA HIS A 89 -13.97 -1.59 16.40
C HIS A 89 -14.78 -2.03 17.62
N ASP A 90 -16.03 -1.58 17.75
CA ASP A 90 -16.94 -2.03 18.81
C ASP A 90 -17.48 -3.44 18.54
N GLY A 91 -17.08 -4.14 17.48
CA GLY A 91 -17.60 -5.49 17.22
C GLY A 91 -19.03 -5.46 16.67
N VAL A 92 -19.89 -6.38 17.12
CA VAL A 92 -21.29 -6.46 16.63
C VAL A 92 -22.26 -6.05 17.72
N ARG A 93 -23.28 -5.27 17.37
CA ARG A 93 -24.41 -4.95 18.26
C ARG A 93 -25.71 -5.51 17.73
N ILE A 94 -26.58 -5.91 18.63
CA ILE A 94 -27.96 -6.31 18.34
C ILE A 94 -28.89 -5.43 19.17
N TRP A 95 -29.76 -4.66 18.51
CA TRP A 95 -30.77 -3.82 19.14
C TRP A 95 -32.15 -4.49 19.08
N ASP A 96 -32.89 -4.46 20.20
CA ASP A 96 -34.33 -4.79 20.23
C ASP A 96 -35.14 -3.51 19.93
N LEU A 97 -36.02 -3.53 18.93
CA LEU A 97 -36.83 -2.34 18.59
C LEU A 97 -37.79 -1.93 19.70
N ASP A 98 -38.31 -2.87 20.47
CA ASP A 98 -39.18 -2.58 21.61
C ASP A 98 -38.44 -1.86 22.75
N LYS A 99 -37.10 -1.93 22.75
CA LYS A 99 -36.22 -1.39 23.78
C LYS A 99 -34.95 -0.81 23.13
N PRO A 100 -35.06 0.30 22.37
CA PRO A 100 -33.96 0.81 21.54
C PRO A 100 -32.69 1.22 22.32
N ARG A 101 -32.80 1.36 23.65
CA ARG A 101 -31.67 1.64 24.56
C ARG A 101 -30.94 0.39 25.07
N HIS A 102 -31.46 -0.81 24.81
CA HIS A 102 -30.82 -2.06 25.16
C HIS A 102 -30.24 -2.71 23.91
N SER A 103 -28.93 -2.98 23.94
CA SER A 103 -28.24 -3.73 22.90
C SER A 103 -27.41 -4.87 23.49
N VAL A 104 -27.39 -6.01 22.82
CA VAL A 104 -26.41 -7.08 23.09
C VAL A 104 -25.14 -6.75 22.33
N HIS A 105 -23.99 -6.86 23.00
CA HIS A 105 -22.68 -6.46 22.47
C HIS A 105 -21.78 -7.69 22.34
N LEU A 106 -21.27 -7.94 21.14
CA LEU A 106 -20.44 -9.09 20.79
C LEU A 106 -19.02 -8.59 20.44
N THR A 107 -18.08 -8.73 21.38
CA THR A 107 -16.76 -8.08 21.35
C THR A 107 -15.59 -9.01 21.04
N GLU A 108 -15.84 -10.25 20.64
CA GLU A 108 -14.75 -11.23 20.51
C GLU A 108 -13.84 -11.00 19.28
N HIS A 109 -14.29 -10.22 18.30
CA HIS A 109 -13.45 -9.83 17.16
C HIS A 109 -12.29 -8.94 17.60
N THR A 110 -11.10 -9.20 17.05
CA THR A 110 -9.88 -8.45 17.41
C THR A 110 -9.53 -7.36 16.40
N GLY A 111 -10.34 -7.20 15.35
CA GLY A 111 -10.20 -6.20 14.31
C GLY A 111 -11.56 -5.60 13.95
N TRP A 112 -11.52 -4.61 13.07
CA TRP A 112 -12.71 -3.94 12.54
C TRP A 112 -13.73 -4.93 11.98
N VAL A 113 -15.00 -4.84 12.41
CA VAL A 113 -16.10 -5.60 11.84
C VAL A 113 -16.72 -4.81 10.69
N GLY A 114 -16.52 -5.32 9.47
CA GLY A 114 -16.99 -4.68 8.24
C GLY A 114 -18.39 -5.13 7.82
N GLN A 115 -18.79 -6.35 8.18
CA GLN A 115 -20.04 -6.94 7.72
C GLN A 115 -20.74 -7.78 8.78
N VAL A 116 -22.07 -7.79 8.73
CA VAL A 116 -22.95 -8.64 9.55
C VAL A 116 -24.10 -9.19 8.71
N ALA A 117 -24.48 -10.45 8.92
CA ALA A 117 -25.58 -11.08 8.21
C ALA A 117 -26.37 -12.02 9.13
N TRP A 118 -27.68 -11.79 9.25
CA TRP A 118 -28.58 -12.69 9.99
C TRP A 118 -28.90 -13.94 9.16
N ALA A 119 -28.95 -15.10 9.81
CA ALA A 119 -29.45 -16.32 9.21
C ALA A 119 -30.98 -16.24 9.05
N HIS A 120 -31.56 -16.88 8.04
CA HIS A 120 -32.97 -16.79 7.67
C HIS A 120 -33.92 -17.39 8.74
N ALA A 121 -33.46 -18.40 9.49
CA ALA A 121 -34.19 -18.97 10.63
C ALA A 121 -34.10 -18.10 11.90
N GLY A 122 -33.24 -17.08 11.92
CA GLY A 122 -33.15 -16.10 13.00
C GLY A 122 -32.33 -16.51 14.21
N HIS A 123 -31.88 -17.77 14.29
CA HIS A 123 -31.14 -18.29 15.44
C HIS A 123 -29.64 -17.96 15.42
N ARG A 124 -29.08 -17.67 14.24
CA ARG A 124 -27.65 -17.42 14.06
C ARG A 124 -27.40 -16.06 13.42
N LEU A 125 -26.26 -15.48 13.77
CA LEU A 125 -25.74 -14.26 13.18
C LEU A 125 -24.30 -14.53 12.73
N ALA A 126 -23.92 -14.05 11.55
CA ALA A 126 -22.53 -14.11 11.08
C ALA A 126 -21.91 -12.70 11.07
N SER A 127 -20.62 -12.62 11.37
CA SER A 127 -19.85 -11.37 11.26
C SER A 127 -18.46 -11.60 10.67
N GLY A 128 -18.02 -10.65 9.86
CA GLY A 128 -16.76 -10.71 9.11
C GLY A 128 -15.91 -9.50 9.46
N ALA A 129 -14.61 -9.74 9.68
CA ALA A 129 -13.73 -8.72 10.21
C ALA A 129 -12.35 -8.67 9.53
N GLN A 130 -11.63 -7.59 9.82
CA GLN A 130 -10.22 -7.41 9.44
C GLN A 130 -9.26 -8.38 10.16
N ASP A 131 -9.73 -9.10 11.18
CA ASP A 131 -8.95 -10.18 11.83
C ASP A 131 -8.84 -11.46 10.97
N HIS A 132 -9.27 -11.39 9.70
CA HIS A 132 -9.28 -12.47 8.71
C HIS A 132 -10.29 -13.59 9.02
N THR A 133 -11.09 -13.43 10.07
CA THR A 133 -12.06 -14.42 10.51
C THR A 133 -13.49 -14.05 10.15
N ALA A 134 -14.29 -15.08 9.89
CA ALA A 134 -15.74 -15.00 9.98
C ALA A 134 -16.19 -15.70 11.27
N ARG A 135 -17.11 -15.11 12.01
CA ARG A 135 -17.64 -15.67 13.26
C ARG A 135 -19.13 -15.88 13.18
N ILE A 136 -19.59 -16.98 13.80
CA ILE A 136 -21.00 -17.33 13.89
C ILE A 136 -21.42 -17.27 15.35
N TRP A 137 -22.51 -16.56 15.62
CA TRP A 137 -23.04 -16.28 16.95
C TRP A 137 -24.44 -16.87 17.11
N ASP A 138 -24.79 -17.26 18.33
CA ASP A 138 -26.17 -17.52 18.72
C ASP A 138 -26.86 -16.18 18.95
N ALA A 139 -27.83 -15.84 18.10
CA ALA A 139 -28.47 -14.53 18.09
C ALA A 139 -29.37 -14.27 19.33
N ARG A 140 -29.69 -15.31 20.11
CA ARG A 140 -30.51 -15.20 21.32
C ARG A 140 -29.68 -14.96 22.57
N THR A 141 -28.55 -15.65 22.67
CA THR A 141 -27.67 -15.65 23.85
C THR A 141 -26.46 -14.74 23.69
N GLY A 142 -26.11 -14.36 22.45
CA GLY A 142 -24.89 -13.62 22.14
C GLY A 142 -23.62 -14.47 22.25
N LEU A 143 -23.75 -15.79 22.41
CA LEU A 143 -22.59 -16.67 22.54
C LEU A 143 -21.93 -16.91 21.17
N LEU A 144 -20.61 -16.86 21.15
CA LEU A 144 -19.82 -17.25 19.99
C LEU A 144 -19.95 -18.77 19.78
N LEU A 145 -20.52 -19.17 18.65
CA LEU A 145 -20.67 -20.58 18.28
C LEU A 145 -19.43 -21.08 17.55
N ARG A 146 -18.91 -20.32 16.57
CA ARG A 146 -17.77 -20.73 15.74
C ARG A 146 -16.89 -19.55 15.34
N THR A 147 -15.60 -19.84 15.19
CA THR A 147 -14.62 -18.95 14.54
C THR A 147 -14.06 -19.67 13.33
N ILE A 148 -14.26 -19.11 12.15
CA ILE A 148 -13.79 -19.63 10.85
C ILE A 148 -12.58 -18.79 10.44
N GLN A 149 -11.42 -19.44 10.27
CA GLN A 149 -10.23 -18.83 9.64
C GLN A 149 -10.46 -18.76 8.14
N ALA A 150 -11.20 -17.74 7.72
CA ALA A 150 -11.84 -17.73 6.41
C ALA A 150 -10.86 -17.30 5.30
N HIS A 151 -10.05 -16.27 5.55
CA HIS A 151 -9.22 -15.67 4.51
C HIS A 151 -7.81 -15.35 5.00
N ARG A 152 -6.92 -14.99 4.06
CA ARG A 152 -5.57 -14.46 4.36
C ARG A 152 -5.53 -12.94 4.46
N ASP A 153 -6.66 -12.31 4.16
CA ASP A 153 -6.86 -10.87 4.16
C ASP A 153 -8.28 -10.56 4.70
N TYR A 154 -8.70 -9.30 4.70
CA TYR A 154 -9.95 -8.83 5.33
C TYR A 154 -11.18 -9.54 4.78
N VAL A 155 -12.11 -9.92 5.66
CA VAL A 155 -13.42 -10.45 5.27
C VAL A 155 -14.38 -9.28 5.08
N ASN A 156 -14.59 -8.89 3.82
CA ASN A 156 -15.33 -7.67 3.47
C ASN A 156 -16.84 -7.91 3.39
N CYS A 157 -17.27 -9.10 2.99
CA CYS A 157 -18.67 -9.41 2.77
C CYS A 157 -19.03 -10.85 3.17
N LEU A 158 -20.30 -11.05 3.52
CA LEU A 158 -20.88 -12.29 4.01
C LEU A 158 -22.30 -12.44 3.45
N ALA A 159 -22.70 -13.66 3.13
CA ALA A 159 -24.08 -13.98 2.79
C ALA A 159 -24.43 -15.41 3.24
N TRP A 160 -25.61 -15.58 3.83
CA TRP A 160 -26.14 -16.89 4.19
C TRP A 160 -26.84 -17.54 3.00
N SER A 161 -26.69 -18.86 2.85
CA SER A 161 -27.60 -19.65 2.02
C SER A 161 -29.03 -19.61 2.62
N PRO A 162 -30.09 -19.72 1.80
CA PRO A 162 -31.47 -19.73 2.27
C PRO A 162 -31.81 -20.86 3.24
N ASP A 163 -31.05 -21.96 3.20
CA ASP A 163 -31.22 -23.10 4.10
C ASP A 163 -30.40 -22.99 5.41
N ASP A 164 -29.67 -21.89 5.60
CA ASP A 164 -28.79 -21.57 6.72
C ASP A 164 -27.65 -22.59 6.98
N ARG A 165 -27.34 -23.45 6.01
CA ARG A 165 -26.28 -24.45 6.14
C ARG A 165 -24.92 -23.92 5.71
N THR A 166 -24.90 -22.97 4.78
CA THR A 166 -23.69 -22.51 4.13
C THR A 166 -23.53 -21.00 4.30
N LEU A 167 -22.35 -20.59 4.73
CA LEU A 167 -21.96 -19.18 4.83
C LEU A 167 -20.95 -18.87 3.73
N ALA A 168 -21.31 -17.99 2.80
CA ALA A 168 -20.38 -17.46 1.81
C ALA A 168 -19.63 -16.25 2.39
N THR A 169 -18.33 -16.20 2.16
CA THR A 169 -17.41 -15.14 2.60
C THR A 169 -16.63 -14.61 1.41
N GLY A 170 -16.52 -13.28 1.30
CA GLY A 170 -15.73 -12.60 0.26
C GLY A 170 -14.69 -11.67 0.89
N SER A 171 -13.53 -11.56 0.25
CA SER A 171 -12.35 -10.95 0.87
C SER A 171 -11.49 -10.12 -0.07
N ALA A 172 -10.66 -9.27 0.54
CA ALA A 172 -9.52 -8.61 -0.08
C ALA A 172 -8.44 -9.59 -0.60
N ASP A 173 -8.47 -10.87 -0.19
CA ASP A 173 -7.63 -11.92 -0.80
C ASP A 173 -8.09 -12.35 -2.20
N GLN A 174 -9.07 -11.63 -2.76
CA GLN A 174 -9.67 -11.80 -4.09
C GLN A 174 -10.43 -13.12 -4.24
N ARG A 175 -10.88 -13.74 -3.14
CA ARG A 175 -11.61 -15.01 -3.20
C ARG A 175 -12.97 -14.92 -2.56
N VAL A 176 -13.86 -15.75 -3.10
CA VAL A 176 -15.11 -16.14 -2.44
C VAL A 176 -14.95 -17.58 -1.96
N ARG A 177 -15.32 -17.83 -0.71
CA ARG A 177 -15.29 -19.16 -0.09
C ARG A 177 -16.63 -19.44 0.57
N ALA A 178 -17.07 -20.69 0.52
CA ALA A 178 -18.28 -21.12 1.20
C ALA A 178 -17.97 -22.13 2.30
N TRP A 179 -18.57 -21.94 3.47
CA TRP A 179 -18.27 -22.71 4.68
C TRP A 179 -19.50 -23.39 5.22
N ASN A 180 -19.34 -24.61 5.69
CA ASN A 180 -20.37 -25.29 6.43
C ASN A 180 -20.57 -24.59 7.79
N ALA A 181 -21.75 -24.00 8.00
CA ALA A 181 -22.01 -23.18 9.17
C ALA A 181 -22.12 -23.98 10.48
N ASP A 182 -22.49 -25.26 10.43
CA ASP A 182 -22.62 -26.12 11.61
C ASP A 182 -21.25 -26.53 12.18
N THR A 183 -20.34 -26.89 11.27
CA THR A 183 -19.02 -27.43 11.61
C THR A 183 -17.92 -26.36 11.58
N GLY A 184 -18.09 -25.29 10.80
CA GLY A 184 -17.02 -24.36 10.45
C GLY A 184 -15.98 -24.97 9.50
N ALA A 185 -16.23 -26.16 8.95
CA ALA A 185 -15.37 -26.82 7.99
C ALA A 185 -15.62 -26.29 6.57
N GLY A 186 -14.57 -26.23 5.77
CA GLY A 186 -14.64 -25.73 4.40
C GLY A 186 -13.26 -25.39 3.83
N PRO A 187 -13.19 -24.77 2.65
CA PRO A 187 -14.34 -24.35 1.85
C PRO A 187 -15.04 -25.52 1.13
N GLU A 188 -16.38 -25.57 1.14
CA GLU A 188 -17.20 -26.51 0.34
C GLU A 188 -17.04 -26.22 -1.16
N PHE A 189 -17.02 -24.93 -1.52
CA PHE A 189 -16.61 -24.43 -2.82
C PHE A 189 -15.86 -23.09 -2.68
N GLN A 190 -15.03 -22.78 -3.68
CA GLN A 190 -14.33 -21.48 -3.75
C GLN A 190 -14.06 -21.10 -5.21
N TRP A 191 -13.95 -19.80 -5.46
CA TRP A 191 -13.42 -19.26 -6.70
C TRP A 191 -12.62 -17.98 -6.45
N THR A 192 -11.86 -17.56 -7.45
CA THR A 192 -10.94 -16.42 -7.40
C THR A 192 -11.42 -15.34 -8.37
N HIS A 193 -11.34 -14.08 -7.96
CA HIS A 193 -11.56 -12.88 -8.77
C HIS A 193 -10.21 -12.22 -9.10
N ASP A 194 -10.22 -11.31 -10.06
CA ASP A 194 -9.03 -10.54 -10.46
C ASP A 194 -8.79 -9.35 -9.51
N ASP A 195 -9.77 -9.02 -8.67
CA ASP A 195 -9.74 -7.91 -7.71
C ASP A 195 -10.49 -8.25 -6.41
N ILE A 196 -10.41 -7.37 -5.42
CA ILE A 196 -11.01 -7.45 -4.09
C ILE A 196 -12.53 -7.63 -4.22
N VAL A 197 -13.07 -8.59 -3.45
CA VAL A 197 -14.52 -8.81 -3.36
C VAL A 197 -15.11 -7.88 -2.29
N ASN A 198 -16.04 -7.02 -2.68
CA ASN A 198 -16.65 -6.00 -1.81
C ASN A 198 -18.04 -6.37 -1.32
N CYS A 199 -18.84 -7.07 -2.14
CA CYS A 199 -20.22 -7.38 -1.81
C CYS A 199 -20.63 -8.77 -2.31
N LEU A 200 -21.55 -9.40 -1.59
CA LEU A 200 -22.11 -10.72 -1.88
C LEU A 200 -23.62 -10.70 -1.67
N ALA A 201 -24.36 -11.41 -2.50
CA ALA A 201 -25.78 -11.68 -2.26
C ALA A 201 -26.18 -13.08 -2.74
N TRP A 202 -26.97 -13.76 -1.92
CA TRP A 202 -27.65 -14.99 -2.29
C TRP A 202 -29.08 -14.68 -2.76
N SER A 203 -29.52 -15.43 -3.76
CA SER A 203 -30.94 -15.53 -4.15
C SER A 203 -31.73 -16.29 -3.09
N ALA A 204 -33.03 -16.00 -2.99
CA ALA A 204 -33.92 -16.58 -1.99
C ALA A 204 -34.21 -18.08 -2.21
N ASP A 205 -34.07 -18.58 -3.44
CA ASP A 205 -34.22 -20.00 -3.79
C ASP A 205 -32.94 -20.81 -3.59
N GLY A 206 -31.80 -20.13 -3.52
CA GLY A 206 -30.50 -20.77 -3.33
C GLY A 206 -29.77 -21.07 -4.64
N ASP A 207 -30.37 -20.73 -5.76
CA ASP A 207 -29.87 -21.11 -7.07
C ASP A 207 -28.81 -20.13 -7.60
N VAL A 208 -28.66 -18.94 -7.02
CA VAL A 208 -27.73 -17.90 -7.49
C VAL A 208 -26.98 -17.26 -6.32
N LEU A 209 -25.65 -17.19 -6.43
CA LEU A 209 -24.77 -16.37 -5.58
C LEU A 209 -24.01 -15.37 -6.45
N VAL A 210 -24.13 -14.08 -6.14
CA VAL A 210 -23.42 -12.99 -6.83
C VAL A 210 -22.34 -12.36 -5.96
N ALA A 211 -21.25 -11.96 -6.61
CA ALA A 211 -20.10 -11.30 -6.00
C ALA A 211 -19.67 -10.08 -6.84
N GLY A 212 -19.64 -8.90 -6.22
CA GLY A 212 -19.14 -7.67 -6.84
C GLY A 212 -17.73 -7.32 -6.38
N THR A 213 -16.92 -6.76 -7.28
CA THR A 213 -15.50 -6.45 -7.04
C THR A 213 -15.16 -4.97 -7.15
N THR A 214 -14.01 -4.58 -6.62
CA THR A 214 -13.44 -3.22 -6.79
C THR A 214 -13.11 -2.89 -8.25
N GLY A 215 -12.85 -3.89 -9.09
CA GLY A 215 -12.55 -3.70 -10.52
C GLY A 215 -13.79 -3.60 -11.42
N GLY A 216 -14.98 -3.35 -10.87
CA GLY A 216 -16.21 -3.22 -11.65
C GLY A 216 -16.79 -4.52 -12.20
N SER A 217 -16.15 -5.67 -11.92
CA SER A 217 -16.65 -6.98 -12.35
C SER A 217 -17.71 -7.52 -11.38
N LEU A 218 -18.80 -8.02 -11.93
CA LEU A 218 -19.80 -8.82 -11.22
C LEU A 218 -19.60 -10.27 -11.62
N ARG A 219 -19.43 -11.20 -10.67
CA ARG A 219 -19.48 -12.64 -10.97
C ARG A 219 -20.69 -13.29 -10.33
N GLY A 220 -21.39 -14.11 -11.10
CA GLY A 220 -22.52 -14.92 -10.64
C GLY A 220 -22.19 -16.40 -10.73
N VAL A 221 -22.63 -17.18 -9.75
CA VAL A 221 -22.62 -18.65 -9.78
C VAL A 221 -24.04 -19.16 -9.63
N VAL A 222 -24.46 -19.98 -10.59
CA VAL A 222 -25.76 -20.66 -10.58
C VAL A 222 -25.57 -22.07 -10.00
N ARG A 223 -26.42 -22.48 -9.05
CA ARG A 223 -26.37 -23.73 -8.28
C ARG A 223 -25.00 -23.99 -7.63
N PRO A 224 -24.59 -23.17 -6.65
CA PRO A 224 -23.30 -23.33 -5.99
C PRO A 224 -23.07 -24.73 -5.38
N ASP A 225 -24.13 -25.43 -4.98
CA ASP A 225 -24.06 -26.73 -4.31
C ASP A 225 -23.78 -27.92 -5.26
N SER A 226 -23.94 -27.76 -6.59
CA SER A 226 -23.76 -28.88 -7.55
C SER A 226 -22.31 -29.16 -7.92
N GLY A 227 -21.35 -28.40 -7.40
CA GLY A 227 -19.91 -28.62 -7.62
C GLY A 227 -19.44 -28.49 -9.07
N ALA A 228 -20.28 -27.98 -9.97
CA ALA A 228 -20.02 -27.88 -11.39
C ALA A 228 -20.84 -26.75 -12.01
N GLU A 229 -20.20 -25.61 -12.26
CA GLU A 229 -20.31 -24.75 -13.45
C GLU A 229 -19.30 -23.57 -13.30
N PRO A 230 -18.69 -23.08 -14.39
CA PRO A 230 -17.76 -21.96 -14.31
C PRO A 230 -18.47 -20.69 -13.86
N ALA A 231 -17.79 -19.88 -13.06
CA ALA A 231 -18.27 -18.54 -12.71
C ALA A 231 -18.51 -17.75 -14.00
N LEU A 232 -19.64 -17.05 -14.06
CA LEU A 232 -19.91 -16.12 -15.15
C LEU A 232 -19.34 -14.76 -14.73
N VAL A 233 -18.41 -14.19 -15.50
CA VAL A 233 -18.02 -12.78 -15.32
C VAL A 233 -18.95 -11.94 -16.18
N ILE A 234 -19.58 -10.98 -15.55
CA ILE A 234 -20.41 -9.99 -16.20
C ILE A 234 -19.65 -8.69 -16.12
N GLU A 235 -19.23 -8.24 -17.30
CA GLU A 235 -18.57 -6.96 -17.47
C GLU A 235 -19.65 -5.90 -17.69
N GLY A 236 -19.63 -4.87 -16.85
CA GLY A 236 -20.39 -3.68 -17.19
C GLY A 236 -20.24 -2.49 -16.26
N HIS A 237 -19.74 -2.60 -15.04
CA HIS A 237 -19.32 -1.40 -14.31
C HIS A 237 -17.86 -1.07 -14.64
N THR A 238 -17.54 0.21 -14.80
CA THR A 238 -16.17 0.69 -15.08
C THR A 238 -15.34 0.93 -13.83
N ASP A 239 -15.99 0.94 -12.67
CA ASP A 239 -15.38 1.24 -11.38
C ASP A 239 -16.02 0.36 -10.30
N SER A 240 -15.50 0.45 -9.08
CA SER A 240 -15.81 -0.37 -7.92
C SER A 240 -17.30 -0.61 -7.72
N ILE A 241 -17.70 -1.88 -7.73
CA ILE A 241 -19.02 -2.29 -7.29
C ILE A 241 -19.05 -2.22 -5.79
N TRP A 242 -19.87 -1.29 -5.34
CA TRP A 242 -20.05 -0.95 -3.96
C TRP A 242 -20.96 -1.96 -3.28
N ASP A 243 -22.14 -2.20 -3.83
CA ASP A 243 -23.15 -3.05 -3.21
C ASP A 243 -23.94 -3.81 -4.28
N THR A 244 -24.47 -4.98 -3.90
CA THR A 244 -25.22 -5.86 -4.80
C THR A 244 -26.39 -6.50 -4.06
N GLY A 245 -27.46 -6.84 -4.77
CA GLY A 245 -28.64 -7.48 -4.22
C GLY A 245 -29.39 -8.28 -5.27
N VAL A 246 -30.13 -9.30 -4.84
CA VAL A 246 -31.02 -10.11 -5.69
C VAL A 246 -32.47 -9.81 -5.29
N SER A 247 -33.37 -9.70 -6.27
CA SER A 247 -34.80 -9.50 -6.02
C SER A 247 -35.41 -10.70 -5.30
N ALA A 248 -36.49 -10.48 -4.55
CA ALA A 248 -37.14 -11.52 -3.75
C ALA A 248 -37.65 -12.73 -4.56
N ASP A 249 -37.94 -12.53 -5.85
CA ASP A 249 -38.34 -13.57 -6.78
C ASP A 249 -37.16 -14.26 -7.50
N GLY A 250 -35.92 -13.84 -7.22
CA GLY A 250 -34.70 -14.38 -7.80
C GLY A 250 -34.42 -13.94 -9.24
N ARG A 251 -35.26 -13.10 -9.87
CA ARG A 251 -35.20 -12.84 -11.32
C ARG A 251 -34.36 -11.63 -11.72
N LEU A 252 -34.09 -10.71 -10.80
CA LEU A 252 -33.28 -9.52 -11.03
C LEU A 252 -32.11 -9.46 -10.05
N VAL A 253 -30.98 -8.97 -10.55
CA VAL A 253 -29.84 -8.57 -9.73
C VAL A 253 -29.65 -7.06 -9.88
N ALA A 254 -29.36 -6.36 -8.80
CA ALA A 254 -29.04 -4.93 -8.82
C ALA A 254 -27.62 -4.71 -8.32
N THR A 255 -26.89 -3.83 -8.99
CA THR A 255 -25.54 -3.40 -8.58
C THR A 255 -25.47 -1.89 -8.57
N VAL A 256 -24.73 -1.33 -7.61
CA VAL A 256 -24.39 0.10 -7.57
C VAL A 256 -22.88 0.25 -7.56
N SER A 257 -22.36 1.22 -8.31
CA SER A 257 -20.92 1.40 -8.52
C SER A 257 -20.48 2.86 -8.32
N ALA A 258 -19.17 3.02 -8.07
CA ALA A 258 -18.45 4.28 -8.10
C ALA A 258 -18.49 4.98 -9.46
N ASP A 259 -18.85 4.27 -10.54
CA ASP A 259 -19.03 4.85 -11.87
C ASP A 259 -20.26 5.78 -12.00
N GLY A 260 -20.98 6.01 -10.90
CA GLY A 260 -22.16 6.87 -10.86
C GLY A 260 -23.44 6.17 -11.33
N THR A 261 -23.43 4.85 -11.53
CA THR A 261 -24.58 4.11 -12.06
C THR A 261 -25.11 3.00 -11.15
N ILE A 262 -26.42 2.76 -11.26
CA ILE A 262 -27.08 1.55 -10.77
C ILE A 262 -27.47 0.72 -12.00
N ARG A 263 -27.12 -0.57 -12.01
CA ARG A 263 -27.48 -1.49 -13.09
C ARG A 263 -28.41 -2.59 -12.57
N LEU A 264 -29.45 -2.88 -13.34
CA LEU A 264 -30.34 -4.02 -13.14
C LEU A 264 -30.02 -5.08 -14.20
N TRP A 265 -29.86 -6.32 -13.74
CA TRP A 265 -29.50 -7.46 -14.56
C TRP A 265 -30.59 -8.52 -14.48
N HIS A 266 -30.83 -9.19 -15.58
CA HIS A 266 -31.62 -10.42 -15.58
C HIS A 266 -30.83 -11.54 -14.91
N ALA A 267 -31.37 -12.22 -13.90
CA ALA A 267 -30.61 -13.22 -13.14
C ALA A 267 -30.25 -14.49 -13.96
N ASP A 268 -31.13 -14.96 -14.85
CA ASP A 268 -30.82 -16.14 -15.67
C ASP A 268 -29.90 -15.84 -16.87
N ARG A 269 -30.17 -14.72 -17.57
CA ARG A 269 -29.47 -14.36 -18.81
C ARG A 269 -28.22 -13.52 -18.58
N TRP A 270 -28.15 -12.84 -17.42
CA TRP A 270 -27.10 -11.91 -17.02
C TRP A 270 -26.91 -10.72 -17.97
N THR A 271 -28.00 -10.32 -18.63
CA THR A 271 -28.07 -9.14 -19.48
C THR A 271 -28.52 -7.94 -18.67
N SER A 272 -27.88 -6.78 -18.88
CA SER A 272 -28.40 -5.53 -18.33
C SER A 272 -29.77 -5.23 -18.94
N VAL A 273 -30.78 -5.04 -18.08
CA VAL A 273 -32.16 -4.69 -18.46
C VAL A 273 -32.46 -3.22 -18.21
N ALA A 274 -31.72 -2.57 -17.30
CA ALA A 274 -31.82 -1.14 -17.06
C ALA A 274 -30.51 -0.59 -16.46
N THR A 275 -30.18 0.65 -16.84
CA THR A 275 -29.12 1.45 -16.19
C THR A 275 -29.73 2.76 -15.73
N LEU A 276 -29.53 3.09 -14.45
CA LEU A 276 -30.00 4.31 -13.80
C LEU A 276 -28.77 5.14 -13.40
N ARG A 277 -28.86 6.46 -13.49
CA ARG A 277 -27.83 7.36 -12.96
C ARG A 277 -28.13 7.69 -11.50
N LEU A 278 -27.08 7.71 -10.67
CA LEU A 278 -27.17 8.24 -9.32
C LEU A 278 -27.43 9.77 -9.40
N PRO A 279 -28.34 10.33 -8.58
CA PRO A 279 -28.60 11.77 -8.59
C PRO A 279 -27.39 12.58 -8.11
N ASP A 280 -26.91 13.51 -8.95
CA ASP A 280 -25.82 14.50 -8.75
C ASP A 280 -24.75 14.12 -7.71
N ASP A 281 -23.86 13.20 -8.10
CA ASP A 281 -22.51 13.07 -7.55
C ASP A 281 -21.55 13.95 -8.36
N ASP A 282 -21.74 15.28 -8.36
CA ASP A 282 -20.64 16.18 -8.70
C ASP A 282 -19.61 16.06 -7.57
N ALA A 283 -18.55 15.29 -7.82
CA ALA A 283 -17.46 15.01 -6.86
C ALA A 283 -16.76 16.27 -6.29
N ASP A 284 -17.11 17.46 -6.78
CA ASP A 284 -16.52 18.76 -6.44
C ASP A 284 -17.01 19.36 -5.10
N ASP A 285 -18.18 18.99 -4.56
CA ASP A 285 -18.83 19.79 -3.49
C ASP A 285 -18.62 19.28 -2.04
N VAL A 286 -18.02 18.09 -1.86
CA VAL A 286 -17.96 17.40 -0.55
C VAL A 286 -16.74 17.78 0.29
N VAL A 287 -15.66 18.23 -0.36
CA VAL A 287 -14.39 18.56 0.30
C VAL A 287 -14.49 19.83 1.18
N GLN A 288 -15.57 20.61 1.06
CA GLN A 288 -15.75 21.85 1.85
C GLN A 288 -16.31 21.65 3.26
N ARG A 289 -16.84 20.47 3.64
CA ARG A 289 -17.44 20.27 4.98
C ARG A 289 -16.66 19.23 5.77
N GLY A 290 -15.53 19.68 6.33
CA GLY A 290 -14.65 18.90 7.18
C GLY A 290 -15.38 18.21 8.33
N VAL A 291 -15.14 16.90 8.46
CA VAL A 291 -15.45 16.13 9.66
C VAL A 291 -14.20 15.35 10.01
N ASP A 292 -13.73 15.58 11.24
CA ASP A 292 -12.61 14.87 11.87
C ASP A 292 -13.03 13.43 12.19
N LEU A 293 -12.77 12.50 11.26
CA LEU A 293 -12.83 11.06 11.50
C LEU A 293 -11.49 10.44 11.09
N ASP A 294 -11.02 9.45 11.84
CA ASP A 294 -9.76 8.75 11.59
C ASP A 294 -9.74 8.18 10.14
N GLY A 295 -8.79 8.63 9.32
CA GLY A 295 -8.71 8.46 7.85
C GLY A 295 -8.69 7.06 7.19
N ALA A 296 -8.76 5.91 7.88
CA ALA A 296 -9.10 4.63 7.24
C ALA A 296 -10.61 4.36 7.34
N GLU A 297 -11.25 4.89 8.39
CA GLU A 297 -12.70 4.94 8.47
C GLU A 297 -13.19 5.91 7.38
N ALA A 298 -12.63 7.13 7.30
CA ALA A 298 -13.08 8.13 6.33
C ALA A 298 -12.98 7.69 4.85
N ALA A 299 -11.98 6.90 4.46
CA ALA A 299 -11.84 6.41 3.08
C ALA A 299 -12.84 5.30 2.71
N TYR A 300 -13.34 4.54 3.70
CA TYR A 300 -14.45 3.58 3.53
C TYR A 300 -15.83 4.27 3.60
N ILE A 301 -15.89 5.47 4.20
CA ILE A 301 -17.12 6.14 4.63
C ILE A 301 -17.50 7.35 3.77
N ALA A 302 -16.51 8.03 3.17
CA ALA A 302 -16.77 9.28 2.48
C ALA A 302 -17.35 9.09 1.06
N TRP A 303 -17.23 7.89 0.47
CA TRP A 303 -17.59 7.62 -0.94
C TRP A 303 -18.29 6.27 -1.01
N GLY A 304 -19.63 6.26 -1.10
CA GLY A 304 -20.32 5.03 -1.47
C GLY A 304 -21.82 4.96 -1.23
N ALA A 305 -22.50 4.27 -2.13
CA ALA A 305 -23.93 3.98 -2.08
C ALA A 305 -24.22 2.55 -1.57
N ALA A 306 -25.44 2.33 -1.09
CA ALA A 306 -25.95 1.02 -0.70
C ALA A 306 -27.32 0.79 -1.33
N LEU A 307 -27.68 -0.47 -1.58
CA LEU A 307 -28.97 -0.81 -2.19
C LEU A 307 -29.66 -1.98 -1.47
N ALA A 308 -30.99 -2.03 -1.54
CA ALA A 308 -31.77 -3.14 -1.03
C ALA A 308 -33.11 -3.27 -1.78
N PHE A 309 -33.38 -4.47 -2.30
CA PHE A 309 -34.71 -4.80 -2.82
C PHE A 309 -35.73 -4.90 -1.68
N HIS A 310 -36.95 -4.44 -1.95
CA HIS A 310 -38.06 -4.67 -1.04
C HIS A 310 -38.44 -6.18 -1.04
N PRO A 311 -38.78 -6.76 0.11
CA PRO A 311 -38.99 -8.22 0.23
C PRO A 311 -40.20 -8.79 -0.53
N THR A 312 -41.07 -7.97 -1.10
CA THR A 312 -42.37 -8.41 -1.65
C THR A 312 -42.90 -7.54 -2.78
N LEU A 313 -42.72 -6.22 -2.69
CA LEU A 313 -43.11 -5.27 -3.74
C LEU A 313 -41.95 -5.05 -4.72
N PRO A 314 -42.22 -4.69 -5.99
CA PRO A 314 -41.19 -4.42 -6.98
C PRO A 314 -40.60 -3.02 -6.77
N ARG A 315 -39.87 -2.87 -5.66
CA ARG A 315 -39.22 -1.64 -5.23
C ARG A 315 -37.76 -1.87 -4.92
N LEU A 316 -36.93 -0.89 -5.25
CA LEU A 316 -35.51 -0.84 -4.94
C LEU A 316 -35.22 0.41 -4.11
N ALA A 317 -34.69 0.22 -2.90
CA ALA A 317 -34.16 1.30 -2.10
C ALA A 317 -32.69 1.51 -2.44
N VAL A 318 -32.29 2.75 -2.65
CA VAL A 318 -30.89 3.14 -2.83
C VAL A 318 -30.59 4.30 -1.90
N TRP A 319 -29.53 4.15 -1.10
CA TRP A 319 -29.03 5.20 -0.23
C TRP A 319 -27.70 5.73 -0.75
N THR A 320 -27.54 7.05 -0.76
CA THR A 320 -26.28 7.74 -1.06
C THR A 320 -25.99 8.79 0.01
N ALA A 321 -24.71 9.14 0.17
CA ALA A 321 -24.29 10.19 1.09
C ALA A 321 -24.82 11.58 0.70
N HIS A 322 -25.10 11.83 -0.59
CA HIS A 322 -25.46 13.14 -1.14
C HIS A 322 -26.96 13.35 -1.34
N SER A 323 -27.69 12.34 -1.79
CA SER A 323 -29.14 12.44 -2.05
C SER A 323 -30.01 11.76 -1.00
N GLY A 324 -29.42 11.07 -0.03
CA GLY A 324 -30.15 10.37 1.03
C GLY A 324 -30.80 9.09 0.52
N LEU A 325 -32.03 8.80 0.99
CA LEU A 325 -32.76 7.59 0.60
C LEU A 325 -33.64 7.86 -0.63
N SER A 326 -33.46 7.08 -1.68
CA SER A 326 -34.31 7.06 -2.87
C SER A 326 -35.01 5.71 -3.02
N ILE A 327 -36.32 5.74 -3.29
CA ILE A 327 -37.14 4.55 -3.52
C ILE A 327 -37.59 4.53 -4.98
N TRP A 328 -37.15 3.51 -5.70
CA TRP A 328 -37.45 3.27 -7.09
C TRP A 328 -38.51 2.17 -7.19
N GLU A 329 -39.47 2.34 -8.09
CA GLU A 329 -40.42 1.30 -8.50
C GLU A 329 -40.05 0.78 -9.87
N TYR A 330 -40.27 -0.52 -10.08
CA TYR A 330 -40.03 -1.16 -11.37
C TYR A 330 -41.18 -2.06 -11.77
N ASP A 331 -41.40 -2.21 -13.08
CA ASP A 331 -42.29 -3.20 -13.67
C ASP A 331 -41.46 -4.38 -14.16
N LEU A 332 -41.57 -5.50 -13.44
CA LEU A 332 -40.82 -6.71 -13.71
C LEU A 332 -41.13 -7.31 -15.09
N ASP A 333 -42.41 -7.37 -15.48
CA ASP A 333 -42.81 -7.96 -16.75
C ASP A 333 -42.35 -7.08 -17.92
N GLN A 334 -42.37 -5.76 -17.75
CA GLN A 334 -41.83 -4.83 -18.73
C GLN A 334 -40.29 -4.90 -18.84
N LEU A 335 -39.58 -5.07 -17.72
CA LEU A 335 -38.11 -5.21 -17.71
C LEU A 335 -37.64 -6.54 -18.30
N LEU A 336 -38.33 -7.64 -17.99
CA LEU A 336 -37.95 -8.98 -18.45
C LEU A 336 -38.48 -9.27 -19.87
N GLY A 337 -39.62 -8.67 -20.25
CA GLY A 337 -40.29 -8.86 -21.54
C GLY A 337 -39.80 -7.95 -22.66
N GLN A 338 -39.02 -6.92 -22.36
CA GLN A 338 -38.31 -6.16 -23.39
C GLN A 338 -37.19 -7.01 -24.00
N PRO A 339 -36.99 -6.98 -25.34
CA PRO A 339 -35.71 -7.43 -25.90
C PRO A 339 -34.62 -6.64 -25.20
N ALA A 340 -33.54 -7.31 -24.79
CA ALA A 340 -32.45 -6.65 -24.05
C ALA A 340 -32.05 -5.39 -24.83
N PRO A 341 -31.92 -4.22 -24.15
CA PRO A 341 -31.60 -2.96 -24.84
C PRO A 341 -30.28 -3.06 -25.60
N VAL A 342 -29.40 -3.99 -25.18
CA VAL A 342 -28.16 -4.37 -25.85
C VAL A 342 -28.10 -5.89 -25.91
N GLU A 343 -27.87 -6.46 -27.10
CA GLU A 343 -27.63 -7.89 -27.25
C GLU A 343 -26.30 -8.24 -26.55
N SER A 344 -26.31 -9.23 -25.66
CA SER A 344 -25.12 -9.67 -24.94
C SER A 344 -24.41 -10.77 -25.71
N VAL A 345 -23.08 -10.73 -25.74
CA VAL A 345 -22.28 -11.81 -26.33
C VAL A 345 -21.52 -12.52 -25.22
N ARG A 346 -21.58 -13.86 -25.25
CA ARG A 346 -20.76 -14.72 -24.40
C ARG A 346 -19.50 -15.06 -25.16
N TYR A 347 -18.36 -14.68 -24.63
CA TYR A 347 -17.07 -15.04 -25.22
C TYR A 347 -16.06 -15.39 -24.14
N MET A 348 -15.00 -16.06 -24.57
CA MET A 348 -13.91 -16.48 -23.73
C MET A 348 -12.61 -16.36 -24.52
N THR A 349 -11.66 -15.63 -23.96
CA THR A 349 -10.35 -15.42 -24.59
C THR A 349 -9.29 -16.14 -23.78
N ALA A 350 -8.51 -17.01 -24.43
CA ALA A 350 -7.32 -17.61 -23.84
C ALA A 350 -6.07 -16.80 -24.15
N LYS A 351 -5.32 -16.45 -23.11
CA LYS A 351 -4.01 -15.82 -23.21
C LYS A 351 -2.94 -16.89 -23.41
N VAL A 352 -2.48 -17.01 -24.65
CA VAL A 352 -1.37 -17.88 -25.02
C VAL A 352 -0.09 -17.04 -25.09
N VAL A 353 0.93 -17.33 -24.30
CA VAL A 353 2.18 -16.56 -24.33
C VAL A 353 3.28 -17.30 -25.07
N LEU A 354 3.96 -16.62 -25.98
CA LEU A 354 5.11 -17.07 -26.74
C LEU A 354 6.39 -16.46 -26.13
N VAL A 355 7.17 -17.31 -25.46
CA VAL A 355 8.41 -16.91 -24.77
C VAL A 355 9.60 -17.72 -25.26
N GLY A 356 10.81 -17.21 -25.03
CA GLY A 356 12.06 -17.84 -25.48
C GLY A 356 13.15 -16.81 -25.75
N ASP A 357 14.38 -17.26 -25.90
CA ASP A 357 15.53 -16.36 -26.04
C ASP A 357 15.51 -15.55 -27.34
N SER A 358 16.36 -14.53 -27.38
CA SER A 358 16.55 -13.73 -28.59
C SER A 358 16.97 -14.61 -29.76
N GLY A 359 16.35 -14.38 -30.92
CA GLY A 359 16.76 -15.05 -32.14
C GLY A 359 16.42 -16.54 -32.20
N VAL A 360 15.53 -17.12 -31.39
CA VAL A 360 15.06 -18.51 -31.57
C VAL A 360 13.98 -18.67 -32.64
N GLY A 361 13.47 -17.57 -33.21
CA GLY A 361 12.45 -17.59 -34.27
C GLY A 361 11.00 -17.43 -33.81
N LYS A 362 10.78 -16.88 -32.61
CA LYS A 362 9.45 -16.68 -32.00
C LYS A 362 8.48 -15.96 -32.92
N THR A 363 8.79 -14.73 -33.30
CA THR A 363 7.92 -13.86 -34.10
C THR A 363 7.56 -14.46 -35.45
N GLY A 364 8.51 -15.15 -36.10
CA GLY A 364 8.23 -15.87 -37.33
C GLY A 364 7.27 -17.05 -37.14
N LEU A 365 7.40 -17.80 -36.03
CA LEU A 365 6.46 -18.87 -35.69
C LEU A 365 5.09 -18.30 -35.28
N GLY A 366 5.06 -17.24 -34.47
CA GLY A 366 3.83 -16.58 -34.04
C GLY A 366 3.04 -16.01 -35.21
N TRP A 367 3.71 -15.34 -36.14
CA TRP A 367 3.10 -14.85 -37.38
C TRP A 367 2.47 -16.00 -38.17
N ARG A 368 3.18 -17.13 -38.29
CA ARG A 368 2.66 -18.30 -39.01
C ARG A 368 1.50 -18.97 -38.30
N LEU A 369 1.50 -19.05 -36.98
CA LEU A 369 0.37 -19.58 -36.20
C LEU A 369 -0.88 -18.73 -36.39
N ALA A 370 -0.73 -17.42 -36.55
CA ALA A 370 -1.86 -16.50 -36.74
C ALA A 370 -2.36 -16.41 -38.20
N HIS A 371 -1.46 -16.46 -39.19
CA HIS A 371 -1.81 -16.15 -40.59
C HIS A 371 -1.57 -17.30 -41.59
N ASP A 372 -1.06 -18.45 -41.15
CA ASP A 372 -0.62 -19.59 -41.97
C ASP A 372 0.44 -19.25 -43.07
N GLU A 373 1.12 -18.12 -42.92
CA GLU A 373 2.16 -17.67 -43.84
C GLU A 373 3.50 -17.48 -43.13
N PHE A 374 4.61 -17.62 -43.86
CA PHE A 374 5.93 -17.27 -43.34
C PHE A 374 6.32 -15.87 -43.79
N ARG A 375 6.67 -15.03 -42.81
CA ARG A 375 7.27 -13.72 -43.04
C ARG A 375 8.58 -13.63 -42.26
N GLU A 376 9.62 -13.09 -42.90
CA GLU A 376 10.87 -12.81 -42.19
C GLU A 376 10.67 -11.57 -41.32
N HIS A 377 10.92 -11.73 -40.02
CA HIS A 377 10.85 -10.65 -39.04
C HIS A 377 12.24 -10.39 -38.46
N ALA A 378 12.55 -9.10 -38.27
CA ALA A 378 13.66 -8.72 -37.41
C ALA A 378 13.39 -9.15 -35.97
N SER A 379 14.43 -9.18 -35.12
CA SER A 379 14.24 -9.43 -33.69
C SER A 379 13.23 -8.42 -33.12
N THR A 380 12.17 -8.91 -32.46
CA THR A 380 11.22 -8.05 -31.76
C THR A 380 11.94 -7.25 -30.67
N HIS A 381 11.65 -5.95 -30.63
CA HIS A 381 12.00 -5.05 -29.55
C HIS A 381 10.66 -4.71 -28.89
N GLY A 382 10.38 -5.23 -27.68
CA GLY A 382 9.07 -5.11 -27.03
C GLY A 382 8.11 -6.29 -27.26
N GLN A 383 6.85 -6.00 -27.58
CA GLN A 383 5.74 -6.97 -27.52
C GLN A 383 4.87 -6.99 -28.79
N GLN A 384 4.37 -8.16 -29.19
CA GLN A 384 3.34 -8.31 -30.23
C GLN A 384 2.25 -9.28 -29.76
N PHE A 385 1.04 -9.19 -30.31
CA PHE A 385 0.05 -10.23 -30.14
C PHE A 385 -0.83 -10.41 -31.38
N TRP A 386 -1.37 -11.61 -31.55
CA TRP A 386 -2.21 -12.00 -32.69
C TRP A 386 -3.33 -12.91 -32.24
N VAL A 387 -4.47 -12.88 -32.94
CA VAL A 387 -5.51 -13.89 -32.75
C VAL A 387 -5.16 -15.14 -33.53
N VAL A 388 -5.37 -16.31 -32.93
CA VAL A 388 -5.20 -17.60 -33.60
C VAL A 388 -6.57 -18.13 -33.99
N ASP A 389 -7.03 -17.75 -35.19
CA ASP A 389 -8.39 -18.05 -35.65
C ASP A 389 -8.69 -19.56 -35.74
N ASP A 390 -7.69 -20.36 -36.08
CA ASP A 390 -7.79 -21.82 -36.21
C ASP A 390 -8.06 -22.56 -34.87
N VAL A 391 -7.85 -21.88 -33.73
CA VAL A 391 -8.15 -22.41 -32.40
C VAL A 391 -9.55 -22.01 -31.95
N ARG A 392 -10.24 -21.10 -32.68
CA ARG A 392 -11.60 -20.68 -32.34
C ARG A 392 -12.55 -21.87 -32.33
N THR A 393 -13.40 -21.91 -31.32
CA THR A 393 -14.43 -22.94 -31.16
C THR A 393 -15.64 -22.34 -30.47
N GLN A 394 -16.73 -23.09 -30.41
CA GLN A 394 -17.91 -22.71 -29.64
C GLN A 394 -18.18 -23.79 -28.61
N ARG A 395 -18.32 -23.39 -27.34
CA ARG A 395 -18.72 -24.32 -26.26
C ARG A 395 -20.18 -24.74 -26.44
N ALA A 396 -20.56 -25.83 -25.76
CA ALA A 396 -21.91 -26.37 -25.81
C ALA A 396 -23.00 -25.39 -25.32
N ASP A 397 -22.62 -24.38 -24.53
CA ASP A 397 -23.49 -23.32 -24.01
C ASP A 397 -23.64 -22.11 -24.97
N GLY A 398 -23.01 -22.17 -26.15
CA GLY A 398 -23.03 -21.10 -27.14
C GLY A 398 -21.95 -20.03 -26.98
N THR A 399 -21.03 -20.17 -26.01
CA THR A 399 -19.92 -19.24 -25.78
C THR A 399 -18.88 -19.31 -26.91
N ASP A 400 -18.54 -18.16 -27.49
CA ASP A 400 -17.47 -18.03 -28.50
C ASP A 400 -16.09 -18.09 -27.82
N CYS A 401 -15.28 -19.10 -28.14
CA CYS A 401 -13.94 -19.26 -27.60
C CYS A 401 -12.89 -18.84 -28.63
N GLU A 402 -11.91 -18.03 -28.23
CA GLU A 402 -10.80 -17.58 -29.06
C GLU A 402 -9.48 -17.59 -28.28
N ALA A 403 -8.36 -17.71 -28.98
CA ALA A 403 -7.02 -17.65 -28.38
C ALA A 403 -6.25 -16.44 -28.94
N VAL A 404 -5.62 -15.68 -28.04
CA VAL A 404 -4.71 -14.59 -28.39
C VAL A 404 -3.29 -14.99 -28.02
N LEU A 405 -2.40 -14.95 -28.99
CA LEU A 405 -0.99 -15.24 -28.87
C LEU A 405 -0.22 -13.97 -28.53
N TRP A 406 0.57 -13.96 -27.46
CA TRP A 406 1.39 -12.84 -26.99
C TRP A 406 2.87 -13.15 -27.19
N ASP A 407 3.53 -12.53 -28.18
CA ASP A 407 4.98 -12.62 -28.44
C ASP A 407 5.74 -11.57 -27.64
N LEU A 408 6.60 -12.04 -26.73
CA LEU A 408 7.42 -11.20 -25.87
C LEU A 408 8.88 -11.26 -26.35
N ALA A 409 9.56 -10.11 -26.46
CA ALA A 409 10.97 -10.14 -26.84
C ALA A 409 11.82 -10.92 -25.83
N GLY A 410 12.76 -11.68 -26.39
CA GLY A 410 13.63 -12.59 -25.65
C GLY A 410 14.98 -12.02 -25.24
N GLN A 411 15.24 -10.73 -25.49
CA GLN A 411 16.52 -10.13 -25.13
C GLN A 411 16.55 -9.84 -23.63
N HIS A 412 17.70 -10.09 -22.99
CA HIS A 412 17.84 -9.93 -21.53
C HIS A 412 17.44 -8.53 -21.05
N VAL A 413 17.72 -7.49 -21.85
CA VAL A 413 17.42 -6.08 -21.53
C VAL A 413 15.91 -5.80 -21.43
N TYR A 414 15.04 -6.59 -22.08
CA TYR A 414 13.58 -6.39 -22.06
C TYR A 414 12.86 -7.24 -21.02
N ARG A 415 13.54 -8.22 -20.41
CA ARG A 415 12.94 -9.10 -19.39
C ARG A 415 12.32 -8.32 -18.20
N PRO A 416 12.93 -7.24 -17.67
CA PRO A 416 12.32 -6.35 -16.68
C PRO A 416 10.94 -5.80 -17.06
N VAL A 417 10.79 -5.38 -18.32
CA VAL A 417 9.55 -4.78 -18.85
C VAL A 417 8.52 -5.87 -19.14
N HIS A 418 8.94 -7.02 -19.68
CA HIS A 418 8.04 -8.12 -20.04
C HIS A 418 7.56 -8.93 -18.84
N ALA A 419 8.29 -8.89 -17.73
CA ALA A 419 7.81 -9.42 -16.45
C ALA A 419 6.58 -8.67 -15.92
N ILE A 420 6.12 -7.58 -16.54
CA ILE A 420 4.84 -6.99 -16.16
C ILE A 420 3.65 -7.78 -16.76
N PHE A 421 3.88 -8.55 -17.83
CA PHE A 421 2.79 -9.09 -18.67
C PHE A 421 2.59 -10.61 -18.61
N LEU A 422 3.30 -11.35 -17.76
CA LEU A 422 3.14 -12.82 -17.64
C LEU A 422 2.08 -13.26 -16.63
N ASP A 423 1.22 -12.35 -16.17
CA ASP A 423 0.13 -12.71 -15.26
C ASP A 423 -1.04 -13.32 -16.05
N ASN A 424 -1.78 -14.24 -15.41
CA ASN A 424 -2.97 -14.91 -15.96
C ASN A 424 -2.75 -15.62 -17.31
N VAL A 425 -1.67 -16.39 -17.43
CA VAL A 425 -1.36 -17.16 -18.65
C VAL A 425 -2.15 -18.47 -18.68
N ASP A 426 -2.97 -18.67 -19.71
CA ASP A 426 -3.77 -19.90 -19.89
C ASP A 426 -2.96 -21.02 -20.56
N LEU A 427 -1.98 -20.66 -21.40
CA LEU A 427 -1.08 -21.59 -22.05
C LEU A 427 0.24 -20.89 -22.41
N ALA A 428 1.36 -21.56 -22.19
CA ALA A 428 2.69 -21.05 -22.54
C ALA A 428 3.37 -21.91 -23.61
N LEU A 429 3.93 -21.23 -24.62
CA LEU A 429 4.81 -21.82 -25.63
C LEU A 429 6.24 -21.36 -25.34
N VAL A 430 7.08 -22.27 -24.85
CA VAL A 430 8.48 -21.97 -24.50
C VAL A 430 9.39 -22.43 -25.65
N LEU A 431 9.94 -21.47 -26.38
CA LEU A 431 10.73 -21.72 -27.59
C LEU A 431 12.23 -21.74 -27.29
N PHE A 432 12.92 -22.69 -27.91
CA PHE A 432 14.38 -22.77 -27.91
C PHE A 432 14.90 -23.21 -29.28
N ASP A 433 16.18 -22.97 -29.53
CA ASP A 433 16.85 -23.46 -30.75
C ASP A 433 17.47 -24.84 -30.45
N PRO A 434 16.90 -25.95 -30.98
CA PRO A 434 17.39 -27.29 -30.72
C PRO A 434 18.75 -27.55 -31.37
N THR A 435 19.21 -26.72 -32.32
CA THR A 435 20.48 -26.89 -33.01
C THR A 435 21.69 -26.35 -32.23
N ASN A 436 21.45 -25.60 -31.14
CA ASN A 436 22.50 -25.05 -30.29
C ASN A 436 23.21 -26.16 -29.50
N ARG A 437 24.52 -26.35 -29.78
CA ARG A 437 25.32 -27.45 -29.19
C ARG A 437 25.96 -27.13 -27.83
N GLN A 438 25.93 -25.88 -27.36
CA GLN A 438 26.56 -25.54 -26.08
C GLN A 438 25.59 -25.74 -24.91
N GLU A 439 24.49 -24.98 -24.89
CA GLU A 439 23.50 -25.00 -23.80
C GLU A 439 22.07 -24.82 -24.38
N PRO A 440 21.48 -25.84 -25.02
CA PRO A 440 20.22 -25.71 -25.75
C PRO A 440 19.01 -25.34 -24.88
N LEU A 441 19.00 -25.70 -23.59
CA LEU A 441 17.84 -25.52 -22.69
C LEU A 441 18.01 -24.39 -21.67
N LYS A 442 19.10 -23.61 -21.72
CA LYS A 442 19.38 -22.59 -20.69
C LYS A 442 18.26 -21.55 -20.55
N GLY A 443 17.86 -20.92 -21.66
CA GLY A 443 16.76 -19.97 -21.65
C GLY A 443 15.40 -20.59 -21.29
N VAL A 444 15.22 -21.90 -21.49
CA VAL A 444 13.96 -22.58 -21.15
C VAL A 444 13.74 -22.58 -19.64
N GLU A 445 14.76 -22.90 -18.85
CA GLU A 445 14.63 -22.94 -17.39
C GLU A 445 14.27 -21.56 -16.81
N PHE A 446 14.83 -20.50 -17.38
CA PHE A 446 14.48 -19.12 -17.04
C PHE A 446 12.98 -18.85 -17.23
N TRP A 447 12.44 -19.13 -18.42
CA TRP A 447 11.04 -18.84 -18.72
C TRP A 447 10.07 -19.69 -17.90
N LEU A 448 10.42 -20.94 -17.59
CA LEU A 448 9.61 -21.77 -16.70
C LEU A 448 9.53 -21.16 -15.29
N GLN A 449 10.63 -20.62 -14.76
CA GLN A 449 10.60 -19.96 -13.46
C GLN A 449 9.72 -18.70 -13.49
N GLN A 450 9.83 -17.88 -14.54
CA GLN A 450 9.00 -16.69 -14.71
C GLN A 450 7.51 -17.02 -14.82
N LEU A 451 7.15 -18.04 -15.61
CA LEU A 451 5.77 -18.49 -15.78
C LEU A 451 5.19 -19.13 -14.51
N SER A 452 6.03 -19.73 -13.67
CA SER A 452 5.57 -20.36 -12.43
C SER A 452 5.18 -19.35 -11.36
N GLY A 453 5.77 -18.15 -11.34
CA GLY A 453 5.45 -17.09 -10.37
C GLY A 453 5.50 -17.54 -8.90
N GLY A 454 6.34 -18.53 -8.55
CA GLY A 454 6.38 -19.13 -7.21
C GLY A 454 5.33 -20.21 -6.91
N GLY A 455 4.48 -20.56 -7.89
CA GLY A 455 3.45 -21.60 -7.85
C GLY A 455 3.63 -22.71 -8.90
N SER A 456 2.51 -23.35 -9.32
CA SER A 456 2.53 -24.36 -10.40
C SER A 456 2.56 -23.70 -11.77
N LEU A 457 3.32 -24.27 -12.71
CA LEU A 457 3.34 -23.82 -14.10
C LEU A 457 1.92 -23.84 -14.72
N PRO A 458 1.58 -22.85 -15.57
CA PRO A 458 0.43 -22.98 -16.45
C PRO A 458 0.65 -24.13 -17.43
N PRO A 459 -0.40 -24.61 -18.12
CA PRO A 459 -0.23 -25.51 -19.26
C PRO A 459 0.88 -25.00 -20.17
N THR A 460 1.89 -25.82 -20.43
CA THR A 460 3.12 -25.38 -21.10
C THR A 460 3.52 -26.40 -22.16
N VAL A 461 3.91 -25.93 -23.35
CA VAL A 461 4.48 -26.74 -24.44
C VAL A 461 5.92 -26.27 -24.69
N LEU A 462 6.85 -27.22 -24.75
CA LEU A 462 8.24 -26.97 -25.15
C LEU A 462 8.35 -27.05 -26.67
N VAL A 463 8.80 -25.97 -27.31
CA VAL A 463 8.84 -25.86 -28.77
C VAL A 463 10.28 -25.71 -29.25
N GLY A 464 10.78 -26.72 -29.96
CA GLY A 464 12.02 -26.61 -30.72
C GLY A 464 11.75 -25.82 -31.99
N ALA A 465 12.29 -24.62 -32.13
CA ALA A 465 12.06 -23.76 -33.29
C ALA A 465 13.24 -23.83 -34.26
N ARG A 466 12.99 -23.66 -35.57
CA ARG A 466 14.00 -23.63 -36.65
C ARG A 466 14.65 -24.99 -36.94
N ASP A 467 13.86 -26.05 -36.93
CA ASP A 467 14.30 -27.40 -37.30
C ASP A 467 14.90 -27.48 -38.72
N ASP A 468 14.62 -26.51 -39.59
CA ASP A 468 15.18 -26.37 -40.92
C ASP A 468 16.69 -26.04 -40.95
N ARG A 469 17.30 -25.63 -39.83
CA ARG A 469 18.70 -25.19 -39.78
C ARG A 469 19.72 -26.27 -39.43
N GLY A 470 19.28 -27.43 -38.98
CA GLY A 470 20.19 -28.52 -38.61
C GLY A 470 19.57 -29.55 -37.68
N THR A 471 20.36 -30.57 -37.35
CA THR A 471 19.95 -31.65 -36.44
C THR A 471 19.96 -31.19 -34.98
N SER A 472 18.93 -31.55 -34.22
CA SER A 472 18.87 -31.32 -32.76
C SER A 472 20.11 -31.82 -32.02
N ALA A 473 20.59 -31.03 -31.06
CA ALA A 473 21.70 -31.36 -30.17
C ALA A 473 21.31 -32.42 -29.11
N LEU A 474 20.02 -32.52 -28.77
CA LEU A 474 19.47 -33.48 -27.81
C LEU A 474 18.47 -34.41 -28.50
N PRO A 475 18.44 -35.72 -28.16
CA PRO A 475 17.42 -36.63 -28.67
C PRO A 475 16.05 -36.31 -28.07
N SER A 476 14.98 -36.58 -28.82
CA SER A 476 13.60 -36.29 -28.39
C SER A 476 13.21 -37.01 -27.10
N SER A 477 13.81 -38.16 -26.78
CA SER A 477 13.60 -38.88 -25.51
C SER A 477 14.02 -38.05 -24.29
N ASP A 478 15.15 -37.35 -24.40
CA ASP A 478 15.72 -36.58 -23.30
C ASP A 478 14.91 -35.30 -23.09
N LEU A 479 14.42 -34.69 -24.18
CA LEU A 479 13.52 -33.55 -24.14
C LEU A 479 12.15 -33.90 -23.53
N GLN A 480 11.61 -35.09 -23.85
CA GLN A 480 10.39 -35.58 -23.19
C GLN A 480 10.62 -35.85 -21.70
N GLN A 481 11.75 -36.43 -21.32
CA GLN A 481 12.10 -36.63 -19.91
C GLN A 481 12.29 -35.30 -19.17
N PHE A 482 12.88 -34.30 -19.83
CA PHE A 482 12.99 -32.94 -19.30
C PHE A 482 11.58 -32.35 -19.04
N CYS A 483 10.67 -32.46 -20.00
CA CYS A 483 9.28 -32.01 -19.84
C CYS A 483 8.60 -32.64 -18.61
N GLN A 484 8.74 -33.96 -18.44
CA GLN A 484 8.19 -34.67 -17.29
C GLN A 484 8.78 -34.20 -15.95
N SER A 485 10.09 -34.00 -15.88
CA SER A 485 10.77 -33.58 -14.64
C SER A 485 10.48 -32.13 -14.23
N ARG A 486 10.13 -31.27 -15.20
CA ARG A 486 9.81 -29.86 -14.97
C ARG A 486 8.32 -29.55 -14.93
N GLY A 487 7.45 -30.55 -15.11
CA GLY A 487 5.99 -30.36 -15.07
C GLY A 487 5.39 -29.71 -16.32
N ILE A 488 6.06 -29.81 -17.48
CA ILE A 488 5.57 -29.30 -18.76
C ILE A 488 4.50 -30.26 -19.30
N SER A 489 3.22 -29.87 -19.17
CA SER A 489 2.06 -30.73 -19.48
C SER A 489 1.86 -31.02 -20.96
N GLY A 490 2.29 -30.10 -21.84
CA GLY A 490 2.12 -30.16 -23.29
C GLY A 490 3.21 -30.92 -24.03
N GLY A 491 4.25 -31.39 -23.33
CA GLY A 491 5.36 -32.14 -23.93
C GLY A 491 6.25 -31.28 -24.85
N TYR A 492 6.88 -31.95 -25.82
CA TYR A 492 7.84 -31.35 -26.76
C TYR A 492 7.39 -31.52 -28.22
N VAL A 493 7.49 -30.45 -29.01
CA VAL A 493 7.25 -30.46 -30.45
C VAL A 493 8.38 -29.70 -31.18
N SER A 494 8.83 -30.22 -32.32
CA SER A 494 9.80 -29.55 -33.20
C SER A 494 9.08 -28.85 -34.34
N THR A 495 9.46 -27.61 -34.66
CA THR A 495 8.76 -26.75 -35.61
C THR A 495 9.71 -25.95 -36.50
N SER A 496 9.24 -25.62 -37.70
CA SER A 496 9.88 -24.65 -38.60
C SER A 496 8.84 -23.71 -39.18
N ALA A 497 8.95 -22.42 -38.84
CA ALA A 497 8.08 -21.39 -39.41
C ALA A 497 8.26 -21.25 -40.93
N ALA A 498 9.48 -21.44 -41.44
CA ALA A 498 9.80 -21.29 -42.86
C ALA A 498 9.18 -22.41 -43.73
N THR A 499 9.29 -23.67 -43.29
CA THR A 499 8.77 -24.82 -44.04
C THR A 499 7.35 -25.22 -43.65
N GLY A 500 6.87 -24.78 -42.49
CA GLY A 500 5.60 -25.21 -41.89
C GLY A 500 5.68 -26.57 -41.18
N ALA A 501 6.85 -27.22 -41.14
CA ALA A 501 7.01 -28.51 -40.46
C ALA A 501 6.66 -28.39 -38.96
N GLY A 502 5.91 -29.35 -38.43
CA GLY A 502 5.51 -29.43 -37.02
C GLY A 502 4.45 -28.41 -36.57
N VAL A 503 4.10 -27.42 -37.39
CA VAL A 503 3.08 -26.40 -37.04
C VAL A 503 1.70 -27.03 -36.84
N GLY A 504 1.32 -28.00 -37.69
CA GLY A 504 0.04 -28.71 -37.53
C GLY A 504 -0.07 -29.49 -36.21
N GLU A 505 1.01 -30.17 -35.80
CA GLU A 505 1.08 -30.88 -34.51
C GLU A 505 0.99 -29.89 -33.33
N LEU A 506 1.70 -28.76 -33.41
CA LEU A 506 1.61 -27.69 -32.41
C LEU A 506 0.18 -27.12 -32.31
N MET A 507 -0.53 -26.96 -33.43
CA MET A 507 -1.92 -26.49 -33.45
C MET A 507 -2.91 -27.49 -32.86
N GLU A 508 -2.67 -28.80 -32.99
CA GLU A 508 -3.44 -29.83 -32.29
C GLU A 508 -3.18 -29.80 -30.78
N LEU A 509 -1.93 -29.59 -30.36
CA LEU A 509 -1.59 -29.40 -28.94
C LEU A 509 -2.24 -28.15 -28.35
N LEU A 510 -2.23 -27.03 -29.08
CA LEU A 510 -2.90 -25.79 -28.68
C LEU A 510 -4.40 -26.04 -28.41
N ARG A 511 -5.11 -26.69 -29.35
CA ARG A 511 -6.54 -27.02 -29.20
C ARG A 511 -6.82 -27.98 -28.05
N GLY A 512 -5.92 -28.91 -27.75
CA GLY A 512 -6.09 -29.91 -26.70
C GLY A 512 -5.67 -29.46 -25.29
N GLN A 513 -4.74 -28.50 -25.17
CA GLN A 513 -4.21 -28.04 -23.88
C GLN A 513 -5.01 -26.90 -23.27
N ILE A 514 -5.68 -26.06 -24.09
CA ILE A 514 -6.52 -24.98 -23.55
C ILE A 514 -7.77 -25.59 -22.91
N GLN A 515 -7.91 -25.40 -21.60
CA GLN A 515 -8.99 -25.99 -20.80
C GLN A 515 -10.25 -25.11 -20.81
N TRP A 516 -10.86 -24.92 -21.97
CA TRP A 516 -12.05 -24.06 -22.17
C TRP A 516 -13.17 -24.31 -21.14
N GLU A 517 -13.37 -25.55 -20.73
CA GLU A 517 -14.42 -25.92 -19.77
C GLU A 517 -14.20 -25.38 -18.35
N ARG A 518 -12.94 -25.12 -17.98
CA ARG A 518 -12.54 -24.60 -16.65
C ARG A 518 -12.33 -23.10 -16.63
N MET A 519 -12.29 -22.48 -17.79
CA MET A 519 -12.12 -21.04 -17.93
C MET A 519 -13.43 -20.31 -17.64
N THR A 520 -13.30 -19.06 -17.23
CA THR A 520 -14.41 -18.20 -16.86
C THR A 520 -15.07 -17.61 -18.10
N THR A 521 -16.38 -17.76 -18.26
CA THR A 521 -17.10 -17.18 -19.39
C THR A 521 -17.34 -15.69 -19.13
N THR A 522 -17.02 -14.83 -20.09
CA THR A 522 -17.28 -13.38 -20.00
C THR A 522 -18.55 -13.03 -20.78
N VAL A 523 -19.47 -12.34 -20.13
CA VAL A 523 -20.65 -11.72 -20.72
C VAL A 523 -20.42 -10.24 -20.84
N THR A 524 -20.48 -9.74 -22.07
CA THR A 524 -20.28 -8.32 -22.37
C THR A 524 -21.27 -7.87 -23.45
N THR A 525 -21.21 -6.58 -23.81
CA THR A 525 -22.04 -5.99 -24.85
C THR A 525 -21.53 -6.35 -26.26
N VAL A 526 -22.42 -6.38 -27.26
CA VAL A 526 -21.98 -6.41 -28.67
C VAL A 526 -21.00 -5.28 -28.98
N THR A 527 -21.15 -4.13 -28.31
CA THR A 527 -20.25 -2.98 -28.45
C THR A 527 -18.81 -3.33 -28.10
N PHE A 528 -18.56 -4.02 -26.98
CA PHE A 528 -17.23 -4.52 -26.64
C PHE A 528 -16.65 -5.41 -27.74
N LYS A 529 -17.40 -6.43 -28.20
CA LYS A 529 -16.92 -7.36 -29.22
C LYS A 529 -16.54 -6.62 -30.51
N ARG A 530 -17.37 -5.67 -30.93
CA ARG A 530 -17.11 -4.85 -32.12
C ARG A 530 -15.91 -3.93 -31.98
N ILE A 531 -15.73 -3.28 -30.82
CA ILE A 531 -14.53 -2.45 -30.58
C ILE A 531 -13.29 -3.34 -30.56
N LYS A 532 -13.35 -4.53 -29.96
CA LYS A 532 -12.26 -5.52 -30.00
C LYS A 532 -11.90 -5.89 -31.43
N GLU A 533 -12.89 -6.28 -32.24
CA GLU A 533 -12.71 -6.62 -33.66
C GLU A 533 -12.15 -5.44 -34.46
N TYR A 534 -12.62 -4.22 -34.19
CA TYR A 534 -12.09 -2.99 -34.79
C TYR A 534 -10.61 -2.77 -34.43
N VAL A 535 -10.26 -2.88 -33.15
CA VAL A 535 -8.89 -2.74 -32.65
C VAL A 535 -7.96 -3.78 -33.26
N LEU A 536 -8.40 -5.04 -33.35
CA LEU A 536 -7.65 -6.12 -33.98
C LEU A 536 -7.43 -5.86 -35.48
N ALA A 537 -8.48 -5.47 -36.20
CA ALA A 537 -8.37 -5.14 -37.63
C ALA A 537 -7.48 -3.91 -37.89
N LEU A 538 -7.48 -2.92 -36.98
CA LEU A 538 -6.60 -1.75 -37.07
C LEU A 538 -5.13 -2.11 -36.89
N LYS A 539 -4.82 -3.09 -36.02
CA LYS A 539 -3.44 -3.57 -35.77
C LYS A 539 -2.82 -4.31 -36.95
N GLU A 540 -3.64 -4.90 -37.81
CA GLU A 540 -3.18 -5.58 -39.03
C GLU A 540 -2.85 -4.60 -40.17
N ARG A 541 -3.19 -3.31 -40.02
CA ARG A 541 -2.88 -2.29 -41.04
C ARG A 541 -1.37 -1.98 -41.06
N PRO A 542 -0.76 -1.90 -42.25
CA PRO A 542 0.65 -1.56 -42.39
C PRO A 542 0.97 -0.10 -42.04
N ASP A 543 0.00 0.80 -42.19
CA ASP A 543 0.04 2.19 -41.77
C ASP A 543 -0.56 2.32 -40.36
N ARG A 544 0.27 2.21 -39.33
CA ARG A 544 -0.12 2.45 -37.92
C ARG A 544 -0.41 3.94 -37.65
N SER A 545 -1.31 4.54 -38.40
CA SER A 545 -1.84 5.90 -38.20
C SER A 545 -3.17 5.86 -37.43
N GLU A 546 -3.50 6.93 -36.71
CA GLU A 546 -4.75 7.06 -35.91
C GLU A 546 -4.87 6.03 -34.77
N VAL A 547 -3.73 5.66 -34.18
CA VAL A 547 -3.64 4.65 -33.12
C VAL A 547 -3.96 5.24 -31.74
N LEU A 548 -3.78 6.54 -31.58
CA LEU A 548 -4.15 7.28 -30.37
C LEU A 548 -5.35 8.17 -30.71
N VAL A 549 -6.49 7.92 -30.08
CA VAL A 549 -7.75 8.61 -30.40
C VAL A 549 -8.41 9.16 -29.15
N ARG A 550 -9.13 10.28 -29.28
CA ARG A 550 -10.00 10.78 -28.21
C ARG A 550 -11.34 10.03 -28.23
N PRO A 551 -12.08 9.95 -27.10
CA PRO A 551 -13.38 9.27 -27.09
C PRO A 551 -14.35 9.70 -28.20
N PRO A 552 -14.51 11.01 -28.52
CA PRO A 552 -15.39 11.42 -29.63
C PRO A 552 -14.90 10.97 -31.01
N GLU A 553 -13.58 10.92 -31.21
CA GLU A 553 -12.97 10.48 -32.48
C GLU A 553 -13.15 8.97 -32.66
N LEU A 554 -12.97 8.18 -31.59
CA LEU A 554 -13.26 6.75 -31.59
C LEU A 554 -14.74 6.49 -31.95
N ARG A 555 -15.67 7.26 -31.36
CA ARG A 555 -17.10 7.18 -31.70
C ARG A 555 -17.32 7.38 -33.20
N GLU A 556 -16.76 8.43 -33.79
CA GLU A 556 -16.91 8.72 -35.22
C GLU A 556 -16.32 7.60 -36.09
N GLN A 557 -15.14 7.08 -35.73
CA GLN A 557 -14.51 5.96 -36.44
C GLN A 557 -15.36 4.68 -36.38
N LEU A 558 -15.89 4.33 -35.20
CA LEU A 558 -16.75 3.17 -35.01
C LEU A 558 -18.07 3.32 -35.78
N GLN A 559 -18.69 4.50 -35.75
CA GLN A 559 -19.91 4.80 -36.53
C GLN A 559 -19.66 4.79 -38.05
N ALA A 560 -18.45 5.12 -38.50
CA ALA A 560 -18.07 5.03 -39.91
C ALA A 560 -17.99 3.58 -40.40
N THR A 561 -17.67 2.62 -39.51
CA THR A 561 -17.65 1.19 -39.87
C THR A 561 -19.05 0.59 -40.04
N ASP A 562 -20.02 1.04 -39.25
CA ASP A 562 -21.43 0.63 -39.37
C ASP A 562 -22.36 1.78 -38.97
N ALA A 563 -22.93 2.47 -39.96
CA ALA A 563 -23.85 3.58 -39.74
C ALA A 563 -25.18 3.16 -39.05
N GLY A 564 -25.49 1.87 -39.02
CA GLY A 564 -26.65 1.32 -38.31
C GLY A 564 -26.39 1.01 -36.84
N TRP A 565 -25.13 0.98 -36.41
CA TRP A 565 -24.74 0.67 -35.03
C TRP A 565 -25.01 1.85 -34.10
N ARG A 566 -25.87 1.62 -33.10
CA ARG A 566 -26.22 2.62 -32.08
C ARG A 566 -25.67 2.19 -30.72
N PHE A 567 -24.93 3.09 -30.08
CA PHE A 567 -24.36 2.90 -28.74
C PHE A 567 -24.16 4.28 -28.06
N THR A 568 -24.20 4.30 -26.73
CA THR A 568 -24.01 5.53 -25.92
C THR A 568 -22.52 5.80 -25.61
N ASP A 569 -22.16 7.00 -25.14
CA ASP A 569 -20.76 7.32 -24.74
C ASP A 569 -20.35 6.48 -23.55
N ASP A 570 -21.22 6.38 -22.56
CA ASP A 570 -21.01 5.57 -21.37
C ASP A 570 -20.79 4.09 -21.74
N GLU A 571 -21.57 3.54 -22.68
CA GLU A 571 -21.41 2.15 -23.16
C GLU A 571 -20.08 1.92 -23.88
N MET A 572 -19.67 2.86 -24.74
CA MET A 572 -18.39 2.78 -25.45
C MET A 572 -17.21 2.85 -24.48
N MET A 573 -17.21 3.83 -23.56
CA MET A 573 -16.14 3.96 -22.57
C MET A 573 -16.13 2.79 -21.59
N THR A 574 -17.29 2.22 -21.25
CA THR A 574 -17.37 0.96 -20.50
C THR A 574 -16.66 -0.17 -21.23
N ALA A 575 -16.96 -0.36 -22.51
CA ALA A 575 -16.32 -1.38 -23.33
C ALA A 575 -14.81 -1.14 -23.47
N VAL A 576 -14.37 0.11 -23.63
CA VAL A 576 -12.95 0.49 -23.70
C VAL A 576 -12.22 0.17 -22.39
N GLY A 577 -12.81 0.49 -21.23
CA GLY A 577 -12.22 0.16 -19.92
C GLY A 577 -12.07 -1.35 -19.71
N HIS A 578 -13.07 -2.14 -20.11
CA HIS A 578 -12.93 -3.59 -20.09
C HIS A 578 -11.83 -4.08 -21.05
N LEU A 579 -11.72 -3.51 -22.26
CA LEU A 579 -10.67 -3.86 -23.20
C LEU A 579 -9.27 -3.51 -22.67
N GLU A 580 -9.15 -2.44 -21.88
CA GLU A 580 -7.90 -2.07 -21.20
C GLU A 580 -7.50 -3.10 -20.14
N ASN A 581 -8.44 -3.59 -19.33
CA ASN A 581 -8.17 -4.63 -18.33
C ASN A 581 -7.61 -5.91 -18.96
N HIS A 582 -8.02 -6.23 -20.19
CA HIS A 582 -7.50 -7.35 -20.97
C HIS A 582 -6.25 -7.00 -21.81
N GLY A 583 -5.77 -5.75 -21.75
CA GLY A 583 -4.59 -5.27 -22.44
C GLY A 583 -4.74 -5.08 -23.95
N TYR A 584 -5.97 -5.01 -24.47
CA TYR A 584 -6.22 -4.75 -25.90
C TYR A 584 -6.05 -3.27 -26.27
N VAL A 585 -6.36 -2.38 -25.34
CA VAL A 585 -6.18 -0.92 -25.47
C VAL A 585 -5.54 -0.40 -24.19
N SER A 586 -5.12 0.87 -24.18
CA SER A 586 -4.76 1.55 -22.94
C SER A 586 -5.37 2.94 -22.91
N VAL A 587 -6.05 3.29 -21.82
CA VAL A 587 -6.58 4.61 -21.59
C VAL A 587 -5.48 5.44 -20.93
N LEU A 588 -4.95 6.36 -21.71
CA LEU A 588 -3.94 7.32 -21.28
C LEU A 588 -4.64 8.62 -20.93
N ARG A 589 -3.99 9.42 -20.08
CA ARG A 589 -4.40 10.80 -19.83
C ARG A 589 -3.35 11.75 -20.34
N THR A 590 -3.79 12.73 -21.11
CA THR A 590 -2.94 13.82 -21.56
C THR A 590 -2.52 14.70 -20.38
N SER A 591 -1.46 15.49 -20.57
CA SER A 591 -1.04 16.50 -19.59
C SER A 591 -2.14 17.54 -19.29
N ALA A 592 -3.07 17.76 -20.22
CA ALA A 592 -4.24 18.61 -20.07
C ALA A 592 -5.44 17.91 -19.38
N GLY A 593 -5.29 16.65 -18.97
CA GLY A 593 -6.32 15.88 -18.26
C GLY A 593 -7.35 15.20 -19.15
N ALA A 594 -7.31 15.41 -20.48
CA ALA A 594 -8.19 14.72 -21.42
C ALA A 594 -7.81 13.25 -21.56
N GLU A 595 -8.80 12.38 -21.73
CA GLU A 595 -8.60 10.96 -22.01
C GLU A 595 -8.18 10.74 -23.47
N ALA A 596 -7.22 9.85 -23.66
CA ALA A 596 -6.75 9.39 -24.95
C ALA A 596 -6.67 7.87 -24.93
N ILE A 597 -7.27 7.21 -25.91
CA ILE A 597 -7.35 5.76 -26.00
C ILE A 597 -6.27 5.31 -26.98
N LEU A 598 -5.26 4.61 -26.48
CA LEU A 598 -4.23 3.96 -27.27
C LEU A 598 -4.76 2.61 -27.74
N LEU A 599 -5.09 2.51 -29.03
CA LEU A 599 -5.63 1.30 -29.64
C LEU A 599 -4.55 0.22 -29.86
N ALA A 600 -3.26 0.59 -29.89
CA ALA A 600 -2.13 -0.34 -29.95
C ALA A 600 -1.20 -0.18 -28.72
N PRO A 601 -1.54 -0.80 -27.57
CA PRO A 601 -0.78 -0.68 -26.33
C PRO A 601 0.66 -1.20 -26.45
N GLU A 602 0.95 -2.10 -27.39
CA GLU A 602 2.30 -2.55 -27.70
C GLU A 602 3.25 -1.42 -28.09
N LEU A 603 2.75 -0.34 -28.72
CA LEU A 603 3.56 0.81 -29.09
C LEU A 603 4.17 1.50 -27.86
N LEU A 604 3.43 1.53 -26.75
CA LEU A 604 3.91 2.08 -25.48
C LEU A 604 4.97 1.16 -24.84
N VAL A 605 4.83 -0.15 -24.96
CA VAL A 605 5.81 -1.15 -24.48
C VAL A 605 7.10 -1.10 -25.30
N ASP A 606 6.97 -0.98 -26.62
CA ASP A 606 8.08 -0.83 -27.56
C ASP A 606 8.83 0.49 -27.29
N LEU A 607 8.11 1.59 -27.10
CA LEU A 607 8.70 2.88 -26.71
C LEU A 607 9.45 2.79 -25.38
N ALA A 608 8.84 2.19 -24.35
CA ALA A 608 9.49 2.00 -23.06
C ALA A 608 10.79 1.18 -23.20
N SER A 609 10.74 0.10 -23.99
CA SER A 609 11.91 -0.72 -24.31
C SER A 609 13.02 0.10 -24.98
N SER A 610 12.67 0.98 -25.91
CA SER A 610 13.59 1.88 -26.61
C SER A 610 14.19 2.95 -25.68
N ILE A 611 13.40 3.54 -24.78
CA ILE A 611 13.88 4.49 -23.75
C ILE A 611 14.89 3.78 -22.83
N PHE A 612 14.55 2.60 -22.33
CA PHE A 612 15.41 1.82 -21.44
C PHE A 612 16.77 1.48 -22.11
N LEU A 613 16.75 1.17 -23.41
CA LEU A 613 17.98 0.93 -24.19
C LEU A 613 18.83 2.19 -24.36
N GLN A 614 18.21 3.36 -24.50
CA GLN A 614 18.96 4.63 -24.55
C GLN A 614 19.60 4.94 -23.20
N ALA A 615 18.92 4.66 -22.09
CA ALA A 615 19.47 4.78 -20.74
C ALA A 615 20.69 3.85 -20.53
N ASP A 616 20.61 2.60 -20.98
CA ASP A 616 21.71 1.63 -20.89
C ASP A 616 22.98 2.06 -21.66
N LYS A 617 22.79 2.84 -22.73
CA LYS A 617 23.85 3.38 -23.60
C LYS A 617 24.40 4.71 -23.12
N HIS A 618 24.01 5.20 -21.93
CA HIS A 618 24.48 6.47 -21.40
C HIS A 618 26.02 6.55 -21.42
N PRO A 619 26.64 7.61 -21.99
CA PRO A 619 28.09 7.67 -22.21
C PRO A 619 28.94 7.52 -20.95
N GLN A 620 28.41 7.96 -19.81
CA GLN A 620 29.07 7.88 -18.50
C GLN A 620 28.70 6.61 -17.73
N GLU A 621 28.02 5.63 -18.33
CA GLU A 621 27.68 4.36 -17.68
C GLU A 621 26.78 4.49 -16.43
N LEU A 622 26.04 5.61 -16.36
CA LEU A 622 25.13 5.93 -15.26
C LEU A 622 23.78 5.21 -15.34
N GLY A 623 23.46 4.56 -16.46
CA GLY A 623 22.14 3.96 -16.66
C GLY A 623 21.01 5.00 -16.55
N ALA A 624 21.19 6.17 -17.15
CA ALA A 624 20.33 7.33 -16.92
C ALA A 624 19.95 8.05 -18.23
N MET A 625 18.87 8.85 -18.17
CA MET A 625 18.45 9.72 -19.26
C MET A 625 18.03 11.09 -18.74
N SER A 626 18.24 12.14 -19.53
CA SER A 626 17.74 13.48 -19.23
C SER A 626 16.23 13.53 -19.42
N GLU A 627 15.49 13.81 -18.34
CA GLU A 627 14.03 13.91 -18.39
C GLU A 627 13.61 15.09 -19.29
N ALA A 628 14.31 16.22 -19.20
CA ALA A 628 14.02 17.41 -19.99
C ALA A 628 14.22 17.15 -21.51
N SER A 629 15.34 16.53 -21.90
CA SER A 629 15.59 16.17 -23.30
C SER A 629 14.61 15.12 -23.83
N LEU A 630 14.17 14.21 -22.96
CA LEU A 630 13.16 13.20 -23.30
C LEU A 630 11.80 13.85 -23.57
N LEU A 631 11.33 14.72 -22.67
CA LEU A 631 10.07 15.44 -22.81
C LEU A 631 10.10 16.48 -23.96
N ALA A 632 11.27 17.04 -24.27
CA ALA A 632 11.46 17.95 -25.41
C ALA A 632 11.56 17.22 -26.76
N GLY A 633 11.58 15.88 -26.79
CA GLY A 633 11.67 15.08 -28.01
C GLY A 633 13.03 15.13 -28.71
N GLU A 634 14.12 15.37 -27.97
CA GLU A 634 15.48 15.42 -28.53
C GLU A 634 16.00 14.03 -28.95
N TYR A 635 15.44 12.97 -28.35
CA TYR A 635 15.72 11.59 -28.72
C TYR A 635 14.84 11.14 -29.90
N ARG A 636 15.44 10.40 -30.83
CA ARG A 636 14.72 9.83 -31.97
C ARG A 636 14.34 8.38 -31.70
N PHE A 637 13.04 8.12 -31.66
CA PHE A 637 12.44 6.80 -31.48
C PHE A 637 11.63 6.44 -32.73
N PRO A 638 11.91 5.30 -33.40
CA PRO A 638 11.16 4.86 -34.58
C PRO A 638 9.65 4.76 -34.33
N GLU A 639 9.25 4.37 -33.13
CA GLU A 639 7.86 4.19 -32.68
C GLU A 639 7.07 5.52 -32.70
N LEU A 640 7.76 6.66 -32.66
CA LEU A 640 7.17 7.99 -32.63
C LEU A 640 7.22 8.70 -33.99
N GLU A 641 7.87 8.15 -35.01
CA GLU A 641 8.11 8.88 -36.27
C GLU A 641 6.83 9.19 -37.04
N THR A 642 5.84 8.29 -36.99
CA THR A 642 4.57 8.40 -37.73
C THR A 642 3.49 9.20 -37.02
N LEU A 643 3.71 9.57 -35.76
CA LEU A 643 2.70 10.22 -34.90
C LEU A 643 2.77 11.76 -34.98
N ALA A 644 1.66 12.41 -34.64
CA ALA A 644 1.60 13.86 -34.46
C ALA A 644 2.34 14.31 -33.18
N PRO A 645 2.86 15.55 -33.10
CA PRO A 645 3.62 16.02 -31.93
C PRO A 645 2.90 15.82 -30.59
N ASP A 646 1.60 16.11 -30.53
CA ASP A 646 0.79 15.96 -29.32
C ASP A 646 0.68 14.48 -28.90
N GLU A 647 0.52 13.57 -29.86
CA GLU A 647 0.45 12.12 -29.61
C GLU A 647 1.78 11.57 -29.10
N LYS A 648 2.91 12.07 -29.63
CA LYS A 648 4.25 11.71 -29.14
C LYS A 648 4.42 12.06 -27.68
N GLN A 649 3.98 13.26 -27.30
CA GLN A 649 4.10 13.72 -25.91
C GLN A 649 3.29 12.83 -24.96
N VAL A 650 2.06 12.48 -25.32
CA VAL A 650 1.21 11.60 -24.49
C VAL A 650 1.86 10.24 -24.24
N LEU A 651 2.47 9.64 -25.27
CA LEU A 651 3.14 8.35 -25.15
C LEU A 651 4.43 8.41 -24.34
N VAL A 652 5.23 9.47 -24.51
CA VAL A 652 6.44 9.66 -23.71
C VAL A 652 6.06 9.88 -22.24
N ASP A 653 5.06 10.71 -21.95
CA ASP A 653 4.55 10.94 -20.60
C ASP A 653 4.07 9.63 -19.96
N ALA A 654 3.31 8.83 -20.71
CA ALA A 654 2.81 7.53 -20.25
C ALA A 654 3.95 6.53 -19.98
N ALA A 655 4.99 6.51 -20.82
CA ALA A 655 6.14 5.62 -20.64
C ALA A 655 6.93 5.99 -19.37
N VAL A 656 7.21 7.29 -19.18
CA VAL A 656 7.92 7.79 -17.99
C VAL A 656 7.10 7.53 -16.71
N ALA A 657 5.80 7.80 -16.74
CA ALA A 657 4.91 7.51 -15.62
C ALA A 657 4.96 6.03 -15.22
N ARG A 658 4.91 5.10 -16.20
CA ARG A 658 5.00 3.66 -15.92
C ARG A 658 6.33 3.25 -15.30
N PHE A 659 7.46 3.81 -15.72
CA PHE A 659 8.74 3.50 -15.07
C PHE A 659 8.77 3.90 -13.60
N LEU A 660 8.16 5.04 -13.26
CA LEU A 660 8.07 5.54 -11.88
C LEU A 660 7.05 4.74 -11.06
N GLU A 661 5.87 4.43 -11.63
CA GLU A 661 4.83 3.59 -11.01
C GLU A 661 5.36 2.20 -10.63
N HIS A 662 6.15 1.59 -11.51
CA HIS A 662 6.76 0.28 -11.25
C HIS A 662 8.10 0.37 -10.51
N ASN A 663 8.50 1.54 -10.01
CA ASN A 663 9.75 1.78 -9.28
C ASN A 663 11.00 1.29 -10.03
N LEU A 664 11.03 1.41 -11.35
CA LEU A 664 12.17 1.03 -12.20
C LEU A 664 13.24 2.13 -12.27
N CYS A 665 12.85 3.38 -12.07
CA CYS A 665 13.75 4.52 -12.00
C CYS A 665 13.33 5.51 -10.91
N PHE A 666 14.23 6.44 -10.59
CA PHE A 666 13.96 7.59 -9.74
C PHE A 666 14.54 8.86 -10.37
N ARG A 667 14.06 10.03 -9.92
CA ARG A 667 14.62 11.32 -10.31
C ARG A 667 15.78 11.71 -9.41
N GLU A 668 16.82 12.26 -10.02
CA GLU A 668 17.93 12.89 -9.32
C GLU A 668 18.40 14.11 -10.13
N THR A 669 18.56 15.25 -9.46
CA THR A 669 19.07 16.45 -10.11
C THR A 669 20.58 16.59 -9.93
N LEU A 670 21.31 16.59 -11.04
CA LEU A 670 22.75 16.85 -11.09
C LEU A 670 23.00 18.22 -11.73
N GLY A 671 23.33 19.21 -10.91
CA GLY A 671 23.50 20.59 -11.36
C GLY A 671 22.18 21.22 -11.81
N ALA A 672 22.03 21.48 -13.12
CA ALA A 672 20.83 22.07 -13.71
C ALA A 672 19.95 21.04 -14.45
N GLU A 673 20.34 19.77 -14.47
CA GLU A 673 19.70 18.72 -15.26
C GLU A 673 19.07 17.66 -14.34
N THR A 674 17.80 17.35 -14.57
CA THR A 674 17.09 16.27 -13.88
C THR A 674 17.20 14.99 -14.69
N LEU A 675 17.79 13.96 -14.09
CA LEU A 675 17.98 12.66 -14.72
C LEU A 675 16.99 11.63 -14.17
N LEU A 676 16.48 10.78 -15.06
CA LEU A 676 15.84 9.52 -14.71
C LEU A 676 16.93 8.46 -14.61
N ILE A 677 17.21 8.00 -13.39
CA ILE A 677 18.27 7.01 -13.11
C ILE A 677 17.64 5.63 -12.93
N PHE A 678 18.11 4.64 -13.69
CA PHE A 678 17.69 3.24 -13.60
C PHE A 678 18.76 2.44 -12.82
N PRO A 679 18.51 2.07 -11.54
CA PRO A 679 19.53 1.45 -10.70
C PRO A 679 20.10 0.14 -11.27
N GLY A 680 19.27 -0.63 -11.98
CA GLY A 680 19.67 -1.89 -12.61
C GLY A 680 20.57 -1.72 -13.83
N LEU A 681 20.73 -0.51 -14.37
CA LEU A 681 21.54 -0.22 -15.55
C LEU A 681 22.89 0.46 -15.24
N ILE A 682 23.17 0.75 -13.97
CA ILE A 682 24.42 1.39 -13.55
C ILE A 682 25.58 0.42 -13.78
N LYS A 683 26.57 0.82 -14.58
CA LYS A 683 27.78 0.02 -14.87
C LYS A 683 29.03 0.56 -14.15
N GLN A 684 28.96 1.77 -13.60
CA GLN A 684 30.06 2.35 -12.81
C GLN A 684 30.37 1.53 -11.55
N LYS A 685 31.63 1.15 -11.38
CA LYS A 685 32.09 0.42 -10.18
C LYS A 685 32.39 1.37 -9.03
N ARG A 686 32.22 0.88 -7.80
CA ARG A 686 32.57 1.61 -6.58
C ARG A 686 34.06 2.03 -6.59
N PRO A 687 34.39 3.31 -6.29
CA PRO A 687 35.76 3.76 -6.13
C PRO A 687 36.51 3.05 -5.00
N LEU A 688 37.81 2.82 -5.16
CA LEU A 688 38.65 2.13 -4.15
C LEU A 688 38.93 2.98 -2.89
N TYR A 689 38.70 4.29 -2.94
CA TYR A 689 39.10 5.24 -1.88
C TYR A 689 37.93 5.74 -1.01
N ASP A 690 36.68 5.41 -1.35
CA ASP A 690 35.49 5.73 -0.53
C ASP A 690 35.20 4.59 0.44
N ALA A 691 35.84 4.61 1.61
CA ALA A 691 35.74 3.53 2.59
C ALA A 691 35.28 4.06 3.96
N VAL A 692 34.01 4.43 4.07
CA VAL A 692 33.32 4.14 5.34
C VAL A 692 33.32 2.62 5.46
N GLU A 693 34.00 2.09 6.48
CA GLU A 693 33.99 0.65 6.75
C GLU A 693 32.55 0.24 7.06
N THR A 694 32.07 -0.76 6.31
CA THR A 694 30.74 -1.33 6.49
C THR A 694 30.89 -2.82 6.66
N VAL A 695 30.07 -3.37 7.55
CA VAL A 695 30.05 -4.78 7.89
C VAL A 695 28.79 -5.34 7.24
N ASP A 696 28.95 -6.39 6.41
CA ASP A 696 27.79 -7.15 5.91
C ASP A 696 26.95 -7.58 7.12
N ASP A 697 25.66 -7.81 6.99
CA ASP A 697 24.81 -8.24 8.12
C ASP A 697 23.96 -9.42 7.67
N MET A 698 22.77 -9.14 7.14
CA MET A 698 21.85 -10.14 6.60
C MET A 698 22.07 -10.38 5.11
N THR A 699 21.89 -11.62 4.67
CA THR A 699 21.85 -11.99 3.24
C THR A 699 20.52 -12.64 2.90
N TYR A 700 19.95 -12.30 1.75
CA TYR A 700 18.70 -12.87 1.26
C TYR A 700 18.94 -13.50 -0.11
N VAL A 701 18.60 -14.78 -0.23
CA VAL A 701 18.48 -15.43 -1.53
C VAL A 701 17.02 -15.35 -1.95
N VAL A 702 16.77 -14.62 -3.04
CA VAL A 702 15.43 -14.42 -3.59
C VAL A 702 15.34 -15.18 -4.90
N ARG A 703 14.29 -15.99 -5.09
CA ARG A 703 14.05 -16.78 -6.30
C ARG A 703 12.67 -16.49 -6.88
N GLY A 704 12.53 -16.56 -8.20
CA GLY A 704 11.29 -16.25 -8.92
C GLY A 704 11.47 -15.04 -9.82
N ARG A 705 10.52 -14.10 -9.79
CA ARG A 705 10.52 -12.89 -10.64
C ARG A 705 11.37 -11.76 -10.06
N VAL A 706 12.68 -11.93 -10.19
CA VAL A 706 13.70 -11.13 -9.49
C VAL A 706 14.17 -9.88 -10.23
N GLU A 707 13.83 -9.72 -11.52
CA GLU A 707 14.37 -8.71 -12.44
C GLU A 707 14.24 -7.28 -11.90
N ASN A 708 13.09 -6.96 -11.32
CA ASN A 708 12.76 -5.60 -10.85
C ASN A 708 12.98 -5.44 -9.34
N VAL A 709 13.35 -6.51 -8.62
CA VAL A 709 13.45 -6.50 -7.15
C VAL A 709 14.49 -5.50 -6.68
N TYR A 710 15.70 -5.55 -7.25
CA TYR A 710 16.79 -4.67 -6.83
C TYR A 710 16.48 -3.19 -7.14
N ALA A 711 16.03 -2.88 -8.36
CA ALA A 711 15.70 -1.52 -8.75
C ALA A 711 14.59 -0.94 -7.86
N ALA A 712 13.50 -1.68 -7.67
CA ALA A 712 12.38 -1.26 -6.84
C ALA A 712 12.78 -1.03 -5.38
N LEU A 713 13.62 -1.90 -4.81
CA LEU A 713 14.14 -1.71 -3.45
C LEU A 713 14.95 -0.41 -3.34
N VAL A 714 15.85 -0.13 -4.29
CA VAL A 714 16.66 1.10 -4.27
C VAL A 714 15.80 2.36 -4.35
N VAL A 715 14.79 2.33 -5.23
CA VAL A 715 13.84 3.44 -5.39
C VAL A 715 13.02 3.65 -4.12
N LEU A 716 12.37 2.60 -3.62
CA LEU A 716 11.47 2.65 -2.47
C LEU A 716 12.18 3.03 -1.17
N LEU A 717 13.35 2.44 -0.90
CA LEU A 717 14.14 2.78 0.29
C LEU A 717 14.54 4.25 0.29
N GLY A 718 14.84 4.81 -0.88
CA GLY A 718 15.18 6.22 -1.01
C GLY A 718 13.98 7.18 -1.08
N HIS A 719 12.76 6.65 -1.20
CA HIS A 719 11.53 7.43 -1.01
C HIS A 719 11.09 7.52 0.45
N THR A 720 11.80 6.83 1.35
CA THR A 720 11.58 6.98 2.80
C THR A 720 12.18 8.29 3.31
N ARG A 721 11.66 8.79 4.42
CA ARG A 721 12.22 10.00 5.07
C ARG A 721 13.54 9.71 5.77
N ARG A 722 13.66 8.51 6.35
CA ARG A 722 14.78 8.16 7.24
C ARG A 722 16.06 7.85 6.47
N PHE A 723 15.95 7.29 5.27
CA PHE A 723 17.10 6.84 4.50
C PHE A 723 17.29 7.75 3.30
N THR A 724 18.19 8.73 3.45
CA THR A 724 18.57 9.59 2.32
C THR A 724 19.55 8.83 1.47
N ARG A 725 19.27 8.76 0.18
CA ARG A 725 20.19 8.11 -0.74
C ARG A 725 21.48 8.91 -0.90
N VAL A 726 22.64 8.25 -0.93
CA VAL A 726 23.94 8.97 -1.01
C VAL A 726 24.81 8.51 -2.17
N ASN A 727 24.99 7.20 -2.32
CA ASN A 727 25.82 6.64 -3.38
C ASN A 727 25.18 5.41 -4.00
N TYR A 728 25.33 5.26 -5.31
CA TYR A 728 24.94 4.04 -6.01
C TYR A 728 25.94 3.76 -7.11
N TRP A 729 26.26 2.48 -7.22
CA TRP A 729 27.18 1.92 -8.18
C TRP A 729 26.55 0.66 -8.76
N GLN A 730 27.27 0.04 -9.68
CA GLN A 730 26.92 -1.26 -10.21
C GLN A 730 26.66 -2.23 -9.06
N ASN A 731 25.40 -2.68 -8.96
CA ASN A 731 24.92 -3.64 -7.99
C ASN A 731 25.10 -3.23 -6.52
N GLN A 732 25.22 -1.93 -6.22
CA GLN A 732 25.30 -1.46 -4.84
C GLN A 732 24.62 -0.10 -4.66
N ALA A 733 23.89 0.07 -3.56
CA ALA A 733 23.31 1.33 -3.12
C ALA A 733 23.62 1.58 -1.65
N GLN A 734 23.87 2.85 -1.31
CA GLN A 734 24.10 3.35 0.05
C GLN A 734 23.11 4.45 0.38
N PHE A 735 22.66 4.39 1.63
CA PHE A 735 21.73 5.31 2.24
C PHE A 735 22.32 5.79 3.56
N GLU A 736 22.02 7.02 3.93
CA GLU A 736 22.46 7.65 5.16
C GLU A 736 21.23 8.03 5.99
N MET A 737 21.28 7.69 7.27
CA MET A 737 20.23 8.05 8.24
C MET A 737 20.55 9.35 8.99
N GLY A 738 21.83 9.57 9.24
CA GLY A 738 22.42 10.72 9.91
C GLY A 738 23.92 10.71 9.62
N SER A 739 24.64 11.77 9.98
CA SER A 739 26.04 11.95 9.58
C SER A 739 26.93 10.75 9.93
N GLY A 740 27.35 9.98 8.93
CA GLY A 740 28.19 8.78 9.06
C GLY A 740 27.47 7.45 9.36
N GLU A 741 26.15 7.47 9.48
CA GLU A 741 25.30 6.30 9.72
C GLU A 741 24.85 5.70 8.37
N ILE A 742 25.72 4.86 7.79
CA ILE A 742 25.53 4.31 6.44
C ILE A 742 24.86 2.94 6.51
N CYS A 743 23.68 2.85 5.88
CA CYS A 743 23.01 1.59 5.55
C CYS A 743 23.22 1.31 4.06
N GLY A 744 23.34 0.05 3.65
CA GLY A 744 23.47 -0.24 2.24
C GLY A 744 23.00 -1.63 1.84
N LEU A 745 22.75 -1.72 0.53
CA LEU A 745 22.21 -2.88 -0.15
C LEU A 745 23.14 -3.23 -1.30
N ARG A 746 23.55 -4.50 -1.38
CA ARG A 746 24.43 -5.00 -2.44
C ARG A 746 23.81 -6.22 -3.12
N LEU A 747 23.86 -6.26 -4.44
CA LEU A 747 23.50 -7.41 -5.26
C LEU A 747 24.79 -8.15 -5.64
N LEU A 748 24.97 -9.39 -5.19
CA LEU A 748 26.24 -10.12 -5.35
C LEU A 748 26.24 -11.17 -6.45
N GLN A 749 25.12 -11.85 -6.63
CA GLN A 749 24.97 -12.89 -7.60
C GLN A 749 23.62 -12.73 -8.28
N GLU A 750 23.64 -12.61 -9.60
CA GLU A 750 22.48 -12.67 -10.45
C GLU A 750 22.61 -13.94 -11.30
N ARG A 751 21.81 -14.94 -10.96
CA ARG A 751 21.55 -16.10 -11.83
C ARG A 751 20.16 -15.90 -12.40
N GLU A 752 19.89 -16.54 -13.53
CA GLU A 752 18.54 -16.50 -14.11
C GLU A 752 17.49 -16.97 -13.09
N GLY A 753 16.63 -16.04 -12.65
CA GLY A 753 15.58 -16.26 -11.65
C GLY A 753 16.02 -16.40 -10.18
N GLU A 754 17.30 -16.16 -9.84
CA GLU A 754 17.82 -16.15 -8.46
C GLU A 754 18.77 -14.95 -8.24
N ILE A 755 18.50 -14.12 -7.24
CA ILE A 755 19.40 -13.04 -6.81
C ILE A 755 19.83 -13.21 -5.35
N GLU A 756 21.05 -12.77 -5.05
CA GLU A 756 21.59 -12.65 -3.68
C GLU A 756 21.72 -11.18 -3.29
N LEU A 757 20.90 -10.75 -2.32
CA LEU A 757 20.91 -9.42 -1.75
C LEU A 757 21.60 -9.42 -0.38
N VAL A 758 22.53 -8.50 -0.16
CA VAL A 758 23.27 -8.37 1.10
C VAL A 758 23.04 -6.99 1.69
N LEU A 759 22.55 -6.96 2.92
CA LEU A 759 22.50 -5.76 3.75
C LEU A 759 23.86 -5.54 4.41
N HIS A 760 24.30 -4.30 4.48
CA HIS A 760 25.53 -3.91 5.17
C HIS A 760 25.38 -2.57 5.89
N TYR A 761 26.03 -2.42 7.03
CA TYR A 761 25.90 -1.23 7.89
C TYR A 761 27.27 -0.71 8.33
N SER A 762 27.40 0.60 8.54
CA SER A 762 28.53 1.15 9.30
C SER A 762 28.33 0.87 10.80
N ASP A 763 29.43 0.89 11.56
CA ASP A 763 29.38 0.70 13.01
C ASP A 763 28.58 1.80 13.73
N ALA A 764 28.42 2.96 13.09
CA ALA A 764 27.66 4.09 13.62
C ALA A 764 26.14 3.88 13.58
N VAL A 765 25.61 2.97 12.73
CA VAL A 765 24.16 2.78 12.60
C VAL A 765 23.57 2.15 13.87
N PRO A 766 22.62 2.82 14.55
CA PRO A 766 22.02 2.29 15.77
C PRO A 766 21.08 1.10 15.49
N PRO A 767 20.79 0.25 16.49
CA PRO A 767 20.00 -0.96 16.31
C PRO A 767 18.62 -0.73 15.68
N TYR A 768 17.89 0.31 16.09
CA TYR A 768 16.58 0.64 15.51
C TYR A 768 16.69 0.99 14.02
N GLY A 769 17.79 1.64 13.60
CA GLY A 769 18.03 1.98 12.20
C GLY A 769 18.27 0.73 11.35
N ARG A 770 19.01 -0.25 11.89
CA ARG A 770 19.21 -1.57 11.25
C ARG A 770 17.90 -2.33 11.13
N ASN A 771 17.11 -2.40 12.21
CA ASN A 771 15.82 -3.07 12.24
C ASN A 771 14.84 -2.44 11.26
N ALA A 772 14.79 -1.10 11.18
CA ALA A 772 13.94 -0.40 10.23
C ALA A 772 14.35 -0.65 8.78
N PHE A 773 15.65 -0.56 8.46
CA PHE A 773 16.15 -0.80 7.10
C PHE A 773 15.90 -2.24 6.64
N GLN A 774 16.16 -3.21 7.53
CA GLN A 774 15.86 -4.60 7.29
C GLN A 774 14.35 -4.85 7.14
N GLY A 775 13.53 -4.31 8.05
CA GLY A 775 12.08 -4.48 8.04
C GLY A 775 11.41 -3.92 6.79
N LEU A 776 11.94 -2.81 6.24
CA LEU A 776 11.49 -2.27 4.95
C LEU A 776 11.78 -3.22 3.79
N LEU A 777 13.00 -3.78 3.74
CA LEU A 777 13.39 -4.74 2.72
C LEU A 777 12.56 -6.03 2.82
N GLU A 778 12.42 -6.60 4.02
CA GLU A 778 11.64 -7.81 4.24
C GLU A 778 10.15 -7.57 3.93
N GLY A 779 9.59 -6.44 4.37
CA GLY A 779 8.23 -6.05 4.04
C GLY A 779 7.98 -6.02 2.53
N PHE A 780 8.93 -5.46 1.76
CA PHE A 780 8.84 -5.47 0.30
C PHE A 780 8.96 -6.88 -0.30
N LEU A 781 9.93 -7.68 0.16
CA LEU A 781 10.20 -9.01 -0.42
C LEU A 781 9.13 -10.05 -0.09
N TYR A 782 8.59 -10.07 1.14
CA TYR A 782 7.63 -11.07 1.59
C TYR A 782 6.17 -10.77 1.19
N GLU A 783 5.84 -9.51 0.88
CA GLU A 783 4.52 -9.15 0.33
C GLU A 783 4.34 -9.60 -1.11
N ARG A 784 5.46 -9.77 -1.82
CA ARG A 784 5.47 -10.23 -3.21
C ARG A 784 5.16 -11.72 -3.28
N ARG A 785 4.07 -12.06 -3.99
CA ARG A 785 3.63 -13.45 -4.18
C ARG A 785 4.45 -14.20 -5.24
N ASP A 786 5.23 -13.47 -6.03
CA ASP A 786 5.96 -13.95 -7.20
C ASP A 786 7.44 -14.31 -6.91
N VAL A 787 7.86 -14.20 -5.64
CA VAL A 787 9.21 -14.56 -5.20
C VAL A 787 9.19 -15.39 -3.93
N THR A 788 10.16 -16.29 -3.80
CA THR A 788 10.47 -17.01 -2.56
C THR A 788 11.75 -16.45 -1.96
N VAL A 789 11.73 -16.16 -0.67
CA VAL A 789 12.81 -15.47 0.04
C VAL A 789 13.39 -16.40 1.10
N THR A 790 14.71 -16.57 1.12
CA THR A 790 15.42 -17.32 2.16
C THR A 790 16.45 -16.42 2.83
N PRO A 791 16.28 -16.08 4.13
CA PRO A 791 17.21 -15.24 4.86
C PRO A 791 18.39 -16.06 5.41
N PHE A 792 19.59 -15.48 5.38
CA PHE A 792 20.83 -16.05 5.88
C PHE A 792 21.50 -15.03 6.81
N PRO A 793 21.33 -15.18 8.13
CA PRO A 793 21.91 -14.27 9.11
C PRO A 793 23.43 -14.45 9.26
N PRO A 794 24.14 -13.45 9.80
CA PRO A 794 25.56 -13.55 10.03
C PRO A 794 25.87 -14.56 11.14
N VAL A 795 26.82 -15.46 10.89
CA VAL A 795 27.23 -16.47 11.88
C VAL A 795 28.61 -16.12 12.44
N ALA A 796 28.72 -16.06 13.77
CA ALA A 796 29.97 -15.88 14.49
C ALA A 796 30.16 -17.00 15.53
N CYS A 797 31.42 -17.36 15.81
CA CYS A 797 31.73 -18.32 16.87
C CYS A 797 31.67 -17.68 18.26
N GLY A 798 31.74 -18.48 19.34
CA GLY A 798 31.72 -17.97 20.72
C GLY A 798 32.89 -17.03 21.06
N ASN A 799 33.98 -17.12 20.30
CA ASN A 799 35.12 -16.20 20.36
C ASN A 799 34.96 -14.92 19.49
N GLY A 800 33.79 -14.67 18.91
CA GLY A 800 33.50 -13.47 18.11
C GLY A 800 34.07 -13.50 16.69
N HIS A 801 34.64 -14.62 16.22
CA HIS A 801 35.09 -14.73 14.84
C HIS A 801 33.91 -14.93 13.89
N ARG A 802 33.68 -13.96 13.02
CA ARG A 802 32.67 -14.07 11.96
C ARG A 802 33.09 -15.09 10.90
N GLN A 803 32.13 -15.91 10.46
CA GLN A 803 32.35 -16.94 9.45
C GLN A 803 32.14 -16.39 8.03
N ASP A 804 32.79 -17.02 7.05
CA ASP A 804 32.61 -16.67 5.64
C ASP A 804 31.18 -16.96 5.19
N ARG A 805 30.52 -15.96 4.59
CA ARG A 805 29.12 -16.03 4.16
C ARG A 805 28.88 -17.20 3.21
N THR A 806 29.76 -17.42 2.24
CA THR A 806 29.61 -18.46 1.22
C THR A 806 29.64 -19.84 1.86
N VAL A 807 30.51 -20.01 2.86
CA VAL A 807 30.62 -21.26 3.63
C VAL A 807 29.36 -21.49 4.47
N VAL A 808 28.84 -20.45 5.13
CA VAL A 808 27.62 -20.51 5.94
C VAL A 808 26.40 -20.88 5.07
N ILE A 809 26.20 -20.18 3.94
CA ILE A 809 25.12 -20.45 2.99
C ILE A 809 25.22 -21.88 2.44
N GLY A 810 26.42 -22.32 2.05
CA GLY A 810 26.65 -23.69 1.58
C GLY A 810 26.26 -24.73 2.63
N ALA A 811 26.72 -24.56 3.87
CA ALA A 811 26.42 -25.48 4.97
C ALA A 811 24.91 -25.54 5.29
N LEU A 812 24.22 -24.40 5.28
CA LEU A 812 22.77 -24.32 5.49
C LEU A 812 21.99 -24.96 4.34
N ARG A 813 22.43 -24.77 3.08
CA ARG A 813 21.86 -25.44 1.89
C ARG A 813 22.06 -26.97 1.94
N ASP A 814 23.17 -27.44 2.49
CA ASP A 814 23.45 -28.86 2.72
C ASP A 814 22.70 -29.46 3.92
N GLY A 815 21.87 -28.66 4.60
CA GLY A 815 21.07 -29.09 5.75
C GLY A 815 21.87 -29.33 7.03
N LEU A 816 23.08 -28.76 7.13
CA LEU A 816 23.92 -28.88 8.32
C LEU A 816 23.40 -27.97 9.44
N ARG A 817 23.38 -28.49 10.68
CA ARG A 817 23.01 -27.72 11.89
C ARG A 817 24.21 -27.10 12.60
N THR A 818 25.43 -27.51 12.25
CA THR A 818 26.67 -27.03 12.88
C THR A 818 27.81 -27.00 11.87
N MET A 819 28.73 -26.05 12.02
CA MET A 819 29.99 -25.97 11.27
C MET A 819 31.18 -25.74 12.21
N PHE A 820 32.42 -25.84 11.70
CA PHE A 820 33.63 -25.50 12.45
C PHE A 820 34.13 -24.12 12.05
N CYS A 821 34.51 -23.32 13.05
CA CYS A 821 35.08 -22.00 12.84
C CYS A 821 36.40 -22.11 12.04
N SER A 822 36.50 -21.41 10.91
CA SER A 822 37.68 -21.47 10.04
C SER A 822 38.95 -20.89 10.69
N ARG A 823 38.80 -20.03 11.72
CA ARG A 823 39.92 -19.43 12.46
C ARG A 823 40.34 -20.21 13.70
N CYS A 824 39.38 -20.56 14.56
CA CYS A 824 39.69 -21.12 15.89
C CYS A 824 39.27 -22.59 16.06
N GLY A 825 38.63 -23.20 15.06
CA GLY A 825 38.20 -24.60 15.10
C GLY A 825 37.03 -24.89 16.04
N GLU A 826 36.47 -23.88 16.70
CA GLU A 826 35.30 -24.01 17.56
C GLU A 826 34.08 -24.48 16.77
N ARG A 827 33.27 -25.38 17.36
CA ARG A 827 32.01 -25.81 16.74
C ARG A 827 30.96 -24.70 16.89
N VAL A 828 30.47 -24.19 15.77
CA VAL A 828 29.48 -23.12 15.68
C VAL A 828 28.12 -23.72 15.30
N ALA A 829 27.08 -23.36 16.03
CA ALA A 829 25.70 -23.72 15.68
C ALA A 829 25.22 -22.84 14.53
N LEU A 830 24.56 -23.45 13.55
CA LEU A 830 23.91 -22.74 12.46
C LEU A 830 22.45 -22.44 12.83
N PRO A 831 21.95 -21.23 12.52
CA PRO A 831 20.58 -20.83 12.85
C PRO A 831 19.55 -21.53 11.96
N ASP A 832 18.33 -21.71 12.49
CA ASP A 832 17.19 -22.14 11.69
C ASP A 832 16.72 -20.99 10.77
N LEU A 833 16.23 -21.32 9.57
CA LEU A 833 15.87 -20.35 8.51
C LEU A 833 14.41 -19.85 8.62
N ASP A 834 13.84 -19.80 9.82
CA ASP A 834 12.41 -19.56 10.02
C ASP A 834 12.02 -18.09 9.79
N GLY A 835 11.29 -17.83 8.69
CA GLY A 835 10.46 -16.63 8.47
C GLY A 835 11.17 -15.27 8.48
N PRO A 836 10.42 -14.17 8.23
CA PRO A 836 10.92 -12.81 8.45
C PRO A 836 11.29 -12.58 9.91
N VAL A 837 12.18 -11.64 10.18
CA VAL A 837 12.56 -11.29 11.55
C VAL A 837 11.35 -10.69 12.28
N ALA A 838 11.07 -11.22 13.48
CA ALA A 838 10.00 -10.70 14.33
C ALA A 838 10.37 -9.29 14.84
N LEU A 839 9.88 -8.27 14.14
CA LEU A 839 10.05 -6.88 14.54
C LEU A 839 9.27 -6.57 15.83
N GLY A 840 9.92 -5.84 16.73
CA GLY A 840 9.25 -5.23 17.89
C GLY A 840 8.09 -4.33 17.45
N GLU A 841 7.19 -4.01 18.37
CA GLU A 841 6.01 -3.18 18.05
C GLU A 841 6.39 -1.77 17.57
N GLU A 842 7.40 -1.16 18.21
CA GLU A 842 7.94 0.14 17.82
C GLU A 842 8.59 0.08 16.42
N ASP A 843 9.43 -0.92 16.17
CA ASP A 843 10.05 -1.14 14.86
C ASP A 843 8.99 -1.36 13.76
N ARG A 844 7.92 -2.11 14.04
CA ARG A 844 6.79 -2.28 13.11
C ARG A 844 6.10 -0.96 12.81
N ARG A 845 5.86 -0.12 13.82
CA ARG A 845 5.27 1.22 13.63
C ARG A 845 6.16 2.09 12.75
N LEU A 846 7.47 2.10 13.03
CA LEU A 846 8.46 2.89 12.28
C LEU A 846 8.52 2.45 10.80
N VAL A 847 8.61 1.14 10.54
CA VAL A 847 8.58 0.59 9.19
C VAL A 847 7.26 0.93 8.48
N GLY A 848 6.12 0.85 9.19
CA GLY A 848 4.83 1.26 8.66
C GLY A 848 4.82 2.72 8.18
N THR A 849 5.36 3.65 8.99
CA THR A 849 5.47 5.06 8.63
C THR A 849 6.36 5.29 7.41
N ASP A 850 7.52 4.64 7.35
CA ASP A 850 8.45 4.79 6.22
C ASP A 850 7.87 4.23 4.92
N ARG A 851 7.13 3.12 4.98
CA ARG A 851 6.42 2.56 3.81
C ARG A 851 5.33 3.48 3.30
N ALA A 852 4.57 4.07 4.22
CA ALA A 852 3.53 5.03 3.89
C ALA A 852 4.11 6.29 3.22
N ALA A 853 5.21 6.82 3.77
CA ALA A 853 5.97 7.90 3.16
C ALA A 853 6.48 7.56 1.75
N ALA A 854 7.03 6.35 1.57
CA ALA A 854 7.54 5.92 0.28
C ALA A 854 6.45 5.79 -0.79
N ARG A 855 5.25 5.32 -0.44
CA ARG A 855 4.09 5.27 -1.35
C ARG A 855 3.68 6.67 -1.80
N LEU A 856 3.52 7.60 -0.86
CA LEU A 856 3.16 8.99 -1.17
C LEU A 856 4.19 9.68 -2.04
N ARG A 857 5.47 9.45 -1.76
CA ARG A 857 6.53 10.02 -2.58
C ARG A 857 6.51 9.41 -3.98
N GLY A 858 6.33 8.10 -4.13
CA GLY A 858 6.14 7.47 -5.45
C GLY A 858 4.95 8.07 -6.22
N ALA A 859 3.81 8.23 -5.55
CA ALA A 859 2.62 8.88 -6.08
C ALA A 859 2.86 10.33 -6.54
N TYR A 860 3.65 11.10 -5.79
CA TYR A 860 4.09 12.44 -6.18
C TYR A 860 4.98 12.41 -7.43
N GLU A 861 6.00 11.55 -7.44
CA GLU A 861 6.94 11.43 -8.55
C GLU A 861 6.21 11.06 -9.86
N THR A 862 5.27 10.12 -9.84
CA THR A 862 4.47 9.77 -11.02
C THR A 862 3.66 10.97 -11.54
N ARG A 863 3.00 11.72 -10.66
CA ARG A 863 2.14 12.86 -11.03
C ARG A 863 2.92 14.05 -11.57
N LEU A 864 4.16 14.22 -11.10
CA LEU A 864 5.03 15.31 -11.50
C LEU A 864 5.34 15.31 -13.01
N VAL A 865 5.34 14.14 -13.67
CA VAL A 865 5.47 14.02 -15.14
C VAL A 865 4.47 14.94 -15.84
N ARG A 866 3.19 14.88 -15.43
CA ARG A 866 2.11 15.67 -16.06
C ARG A 866 2.26 17.16 -15.81
N VAL A 867 2.73 17.57 -14.62
CA VAL A 867 2.97 18.98 -14.29
C VAL A 867 4.02 19.58 -15.22
N LYS A 868 5.15 18.87 -15.40
CA LYS A 868 6.24 19.30 -16.28
C LYS A 868 5.78 19.38 -17.73
N SER A 869 5.07 18.36 -18.21
CA SER A 869 4.58 18.30 -19.59
C SER A 869 3.49 19.33 -19.89
N PHE A 870 2.60 19.63 -18.94
CA PHE A 870 1.52 20.63 -19.12
C PHE A 870 2.03 22.06 -19.30
N ARG A 871 3.26 22.35 -18.83
CA ARG A 871 3.87 23.68 -18.93
C ARG A 871 5.18 23.68 -19.71
N ALA A 872 5.40 22.66 -20.55
CA ALA A 872 6.61 22.52 -21.35
C ALA A 872 6.83 23.69 -22.33
N ASP A 873 5.77 24.41 -22.71
CA ASP A 873 5.78 25.58 -23.59
C ASP A 873 6.18 26.90 -22.89
N ARG A 874 6.28 26.91 -21.54
CA ARG A 874 6.54 28.11 -20.74
C ARG A 874 7.94 28.11 -20.13
N ALA A 875 8.38 29.29 -19.72
CA ALA A 875 9.63 29.44 -18.98
C ALA A 875 9.56 28.70 -17.64
N VAL A 876 10.64 27.98 -17.34
CA VAL A 876 10.81 27.22 -16.10
C VAL A 876 10.67 28.16 -14.88
N PRO A 877 9.84 27.81 -13.88
CA PRO A 877 9.68 28.64 -12.69
C PRO A 877 10.98 28.73 -11.90
N ARG A 878 11.24 29.92 -11.35
CA ARG A 878 12.44 30.21 -10.55
C ARG A 878 12.03 30.65 -9.15
N CYS A 879 12.74 30.18 -8.13
CA CYS A 879 12.47 30.58 -6.74
C CYS A 879 13.72 30.71 -5.88
N TYR A 880 13.63 31.54 -4.84
CA TYR A 880 14.63 31.68 -3.78
C TYR A 880 14.01 31.25 -2.44
N VAL A 881 14.73 30.44 -1.65
CA VAL A 881 14.28 29.98 -0.34
C VAL A 881 14.94 30.83 0.76
N SER A 882 14.16 31.68 1.41
CA SER A 882 14.59 32.46 2.58
C SER A 882 14.38 31.66 3.85
N HIS A 883 15.45 31.41 4.60
CA HIS A 883 15.42 30.59 5.81
C HIS A 883 16.41 31.11 6.86
N LEU A 884 16.28 30.67 8.12
CA LEU A 884 17.31 30.88 9.13
C LEU A 884 18.39 29.79 9.05
N PRO A 885 19.62 30.02 9.57
CA PRO A 885 20.68 29.02 9.57
C PRO A 885 20.28 27.68 10.23
N GLU A 886 19.42 27.73 11.24
CA GLU A 886 18.87 26.54 11.93
C GLU A 886 17.91 25.71 11.06
N ASP A 887 17.36 26.30 10.00
CA ASP A 887 16.44 25.66 9.05
C ASP A 887 17.16 25.22 7.75
N ALA A 888 18.49 25.38 7.67
CA ALA A 888 19.25 25.22 6.42
C ALA A 888 19.17 23.81 5.82
N GLU A 889 19.21 22.77 6.65
CA GLU A 889 19.12 21.38 6.18
C GLU A 889 17.74 21.08 5.57
N TRP A 890 16.67 21.55 6.24
CA TRP A 890 15.31 21.43 5.75
C TRP A 890 15.11 22.22 4.45
N ALA A 891 15.63 23.45 4.38
CA ALA A 891 15.58 24.27 3.18
C ALA A 891 16.35 23.65 2.00
N ALA A 892 17.48 22.99 2.28
CA ALA A 892 18.24 22.26 1.26
C ALA A 892 17.47 21.03 0.73
N GLN A 893 16.73 20.33 1.59
CA GLN A 893 15.84 19.25 1.17
C GLN A 893 14.72 19.76 0.27
N LEU A 894 14.03 20.84 0.67
CA LEU A 894 13.02 21.48 -0.16
C LEU A 894 13.60 21.95 -1.50
N ALA A 895 14.81 22.52 -1.51
CA ALA A 895 15.47 22.96 -2.73
C ALA A 895 15.79 21.78 -3.67
N ARG A 896 16.18 20.62 -3.14
CA ARG A 896 16.34 19.38 -3.95
C ARG A 896 15.00 18.95 -4.55
N ASP A 897 13.96 18.88 -3.73
CA ASP A 897 12.63 18.46 -4.18
C ASP A 897 12.03 19.39 -5.24
N LEU A 898 12.26 20.70 -5.11
CA LEU A 898 11.86 21.69 -6.10
C LEU A 898 12.66 21.56 -7.40
N ARG A 899 13.98 21.28 -7.31
CA ARG A 899 14.81 21.00 -8.47
C ARG A 899 14.34 19.74 -9.21
N ASP A 900 14.05 18.67 -8.49
CA ASP A 900 13.48 17.45 -9.06
C ASP A 900 12.10 17.72 -9.67
N ALA A 901 11.33 18.66 -9.11
CA ALA A 901 10.10 19.17 -9.70
C ALA A 901 10.27 20.00 -10.98
N GLY A 902 11.51 20.25 -11.39
CA GLY A 902 11.85 21.09 -12.54
C GLY A 902 11.83 22.59 -12.23
N VAL A 903 11.86 23.00 -10.96
CA VAL A 903 11.94 24.40 -10.55
C VAL A 903 13.41 24.81 -10.37
N LEU A 904 13.79 25.95 -10.93
CA LEU A 904 15.13 26.50 -10.77
C LEU A 904 15.25 27.22 -9.41
N VAL A 905 16.00 26.65 -8.48
CA VAL A 905 16.26 27.25 -7.17
C VAL A 905 17.50 28.15 -7.25
N VAL A 906 17.32 29.43 -6.90
CA VAL A 906 18.37 30.42 -6.79
C VAL A 906 18.99 30.31 -5.39
N GLU A 907 20.32 30.19 -5.31
CA GLU A 907 21.03 29.97 -4.05
C GLU A 907 21.34 31.27 -3.30
N GLU A 908 21.57 32.39 -4.03
CA GLU A 908 21.93 33.68 -3.44
C GLU A 908 20.83 34.74 -3.64
N ALA A 909 20.52 35.50 -2.58
CA ALA A 909 19.53 36.57 -2.62
C ALA A 909 19.86 37.68 -3.65
N GLY A 910 21.13 37.84 -4.02
CA GLY A 910 21.59 38.83 -5.02
C GLY A 910 21.23 38.46 -6.46
N ASP A 911 21.04 37.17 -6.75
CA ASP A 911 20.78 36.65 -8.10
C ASP A 911 19.28 36.52 -8.41
N VAL A 912 18.43 36.93 -7.48
CA VAL A 912 16.97 36.81 -7.59
C VAL A 912 16.42 37.86 -8.56
N GLN A 913 15.87 37.41 -9.69
CA GLN A 913 15.29 38.25 -10.73
C GLN A 913 13.88 38.73 -10.37
N GLU A 914 13.38 39.81 -10.99
CA GLU A 914 12.11 40.48 -10.65
C GLU A 914 10.89 39.53 -10.64
N ASP A 915 10.89 38.52 -11.51
CA ASP A 915 9.78 37.58 -11.67
C ASP A 915 9.91 36.29 -10.83
N ASP A 916 11.03 36.08 -10.14
CA ASP A 916 11.28 34.90 -9.32
C ASP A 916 10.32 34.86 -8.10
N PHE A 917 10.01 33.68 -7.59
CA PHE A 917 9.28 33.53 -6.33
C PHE A 917 10.21 33.61 -5.12
N VAL A 918 9.72 34.15 -4.02
CA VAL A 918 10.41 34.09 -2.71
C VAL A 918 9.61 33.21 -1.76
N LEU A 919 10.22 32.11 -1.35
CA LEU A 919 9.66 31.14 -0.42
C LEU A 919 10.21 31.44 0.97
N ALA A 920 9.36 31.90 1.89
CA ALA A 920 9.80 32.25 3.24
C ALA A 920 9.53 31.08 4.19
N VAL A 921 10.57 30.46 4.76
CA VAL A 921 10.43 29.38 5.74
C VAL A 921 10.10 29.97 7.11
N VAL A 922 8.80 30.02 7.42
CA VAL A 922 8.27 30.66 8.61
C VAL A 922 8.27 29.70 9.79
N THR A 923 9.14 29.96 10.75
CA THR A 923 9.12 29.45 12.12
C THR A 923 8.83 30.58 13.11
N ARG A 924 8.53 30.25 14.37
CA ARG A 924 8.45 31.28 15.44
C ARG A 924 9.75 32.09 15.57
N ALA A 925 10.90 31.45 15.34
CA ALA A 925 12.21 32.11 15.36
C ALA A 925 12.39 33.03 14.15
N TYR A 926 12.04 32.55 12.95
CA TYR A 926 12.04 33.36 11.72
C TYR A 926 11.20 34.63 11.88
N ALA A 927 9.99 34.49 12.46
CA ALA A 927 9.09 35.62 12.68
C ALA A 927 9.68 36.70 13.61
N ARG A 928 10.38 36.29 14.67
CA ARG A 928 11.08 37.20 15.59
C ARG A 928 12.32 37.83 14.96
N ALA A 929 13.01 37.07 14.11
CA ALA A 929 14.24 37.48 13.45
C ALA A 929 14.01 38.30 12.16
N PHE A 930 12.76 38.39 11.65
CA PHE A 930 12.45 38.97 10.34
C PHE A 930 13.09 40.34 10.10
N ALA A 931 13.01 41.24 11.08
CA ALA A 931 13.60 42.59 10.98
C ALA A 931 15.14 42.60 10.82
N ARG A 932 15.81 41.50 11.19
CA ARG A 932 17.27 41.30 11.15
C ARG A 932 17.73 40.50 9.92
N LEU A 933 16.83 40.01 9.08
CA LEU A 933 17.16 39.22 7.88
C LEU A 933 17.77 40.04 6.73
N GLY A 934 17.90 41.37 6.88
CA GLY A 934 18.63 42.21 5.93
C GLY A 934 18.09 42.15 4.49
N ALA A 935 18.83 41.51 3.59
CA ALA A 935 18.53 41.41 2.16
C ALA A 935 17.21 40.67 1.90
N ASP A 936 16.98 39.53 2.56
CA ASP A 936 15.78 38.71 2.40
C ASP A 936 14.50 39.48 2.78
N ALA A 937 14.53 40.21 3.90
CA ALA A 937 13.41 41.03 4.33
C ALA A 937 13.09 42.16 3.34
N ALA A 938 14.12 42.73 2.69
CA ALA A 938 13.93 43.72 1.64
C ALA A 938 13.31 43.08 0.38
N LEU A 939 13.74 41.88 0.01
CA LEU A 939 13.23 41.12 -1.13
C LEU A 939 11.77 40.72 -0.95
N ILE A 940 11.41 40.19 0.23
CA ILE A 940 10.03 39.85 0.61
C ILE A 940 9.12 41.09 0.56
N ARG A 941 9.57 42.23 1.09
CA ARG A 941 8.81 43.50 1.02
C ARG A 941 8.62 44.00 -0.40
N ALA A 942 9.63 43.85 -1.26
CA ALA A 942 9.55 44.23 -2.67
C ALA A 942 8.55 43.36 -3.44
N ARG A 943 8.59 42.03 -3.23
CA ARG A 943 7.74 41.07 -3.94
C ARG A 943 6.28 41.05 -3.50
N ARG A 944 6.00 41.52 -2.28
CA ARG A 944 4.62 41.77 -1.82
C ARG A 944 3.99 43.01 -2.44
N ARG A 945 4.80 44.04 -2.73
CA ARG A 945 4.33 45.31 -3.33
C ARG A 945 4.25 45.18 -4.85
N THR A 946 3.31 44.39 -5.35
CA THR A 946 3.08 44.28 -6.78
C THR A 946 2.31 45.49 -7.34
N ARG A 947 2.52 45.79 -8.63
CA ARG A 947 1.71 46.76 -9.38
C ARG A 947 0.23 46.32 -9.39
N PRO A 948 -0.74 47.24 -9.50
CA PRO A 948 -2.16 46.87 -9.56
C PRO A 948 -2.40 45.81 -10.65
N GLY A 949 -2.95 44.65 -10.27
CA GLY A 949 -3.29 43.55 -11.18
C GLY A 949 -2.30 42.37 -11.27
N ARG A 950 -1.23 42.32 -10.45
CA ARG A 950 -0.29 41.17 -10.41
C ARG A 950 -0.28 40.51 -9.03
N SER A 951 -0.44 39.18 -8.97
CA SER A 951 -0.40 38.42 -7.72
C SER A 951 0.97 38.52 -7.04
N PRO A 952 1.04 38.55 -5.70
CA PRO A 952 2.31 38.61 -4.96
C PRO A 952 3.18 37.38 -5.26
N ARG A 953 4.48 37.60 -5.50
CA ARG A 953 5.48 36.55 -5.77
C ARG A 953 6.19 36.10 -4.49
N VAL A 954 5.43 36.00 -3.39
CA VAL A 954 5.92 35.55 -2.09
C VAL A 954 4.99 34.49 -1.57
N ALA A 955 5.54 33.35 -1.14
CA ALA A 955 4.79 32.29 -0.49
C ALA A 955 5.38 32.01 0.91
N PRO A 956 4.60 32.21 1.99
CA PRO A 956 5.02 31.78 3.32
C PRO A 956 4.88 30.25 3.44
N LEU A 957 5.94 29.57 3.85
CA LEU A 957 5.96 28.13 4.14
C LEU A 957 6.02 27.96 5.65
N LEU A 958 4.94 27.54 6.26
CA LEU A 958 4.81 27.50 7.71
C LEU A 958 5.37 26.16 8.23
N ARG A 959 6.53 26.20 8.90
CA ARG A 959 7.22 25.01 9.45
C ARG A 959 6.86 24.75 10.91
N THR A 960 6.67 25.81 11.72
CA THR A 960 6.23 25.70 13.13
C THR A 960 5.31 26.86 13.53
N GLY A 961 4.34 26.61 14.44
CA GLY A 961 3.44 27.63 15.00
C GLY A 961 1.96 27.39 14.65
N ALA A 962 1.09 28.39 14.77
CA ALA A 962 -0.24 28.39 14.16
C ALA A 962 -0.30 29.50 13.09
N ALA A 963 -1.09 29.31 12.02
CA ALA A 963 -1.21 30.28 10.93
C ALA A 963 -1.59 31.69 11.44
N GLU A 964 -2.49 31.75 12.43
CA GLU A 964 -2.83 32.97 13.16
C GLU A 964 -1.81 33.26 14.26
N GLY A 965 -0.92 34.22 14.02
CA GLY A 965 0.01 34.77 15.03
C GLY A 965 1.49 34.42 14.84
N SER A 966 1.82 33.45 13.99
CA SER A 966 3.23 33.08 13.71
C SER A 966 3.83 33.78 12.49
N LEU A 967 3.00 34.42 11.64
CA LEU A 967 3.46 35.15 10.46
C LEU A 967 3.93 36.58 10.81
N PRO A 968 5.09 37.04 10.28
CA PRO A 968 5.47 38.45 10.26
C PRO A 968 4.35 39.34 9.70
N ASP A 969 4.25 40.59 10.17
CA ASP A 969 3.29 41.59 9.64
C ASP A 969 3.40 41.74 8.11
N GLU A 970 4.62 41.59 7.58
CA GLU A 970 4.92 41.62 6.17
C GLU A 970 4.35 40.44 5.37
N LEU A 971 4.02 39.31 6.00
CA LEU A 971 3.48 38.11 5.35
C LEU A 971 1.99 37.86 5.66
N ARG A 972 1.38 38.65 6.56
CA ARG A 972 -0.04 38.54 6.90
C ARG A 972 -0.95 38.81 5.69
N GLY A 973 -2.00 38.01 5.58
CA GLY A 973 -2.98 38.06 4.47
C GLY A 973 -2.58 37.24 3.23
N LEU A 974 -1.41 36.60 3.24
CA LEU A 974 -1.05 35.55 2.29
C LEU A 974 -1.48 34.20 2.86
N VAL A 975 -1.89 33.27 1.98
CA VAL A 975 -2.20 31.89 2.37
C VAL A 975 -0.87 31.14 2.56
N PRO A 976 -0.54 30.67 3.78
CA PRO A 976 0.69 29.93 4.00
C PRO A 976 0.55 28.48 3.51
N GLY A 977 1.62 27.93 2.93
CA GLY A 977 1.75 26.50 2.72
C GLY A 977 2.01 25.82 4.07
N GLU A 978 1.24 24.80 4.41
CA GLU A 978 1.33 24.09 5.69
C GLU A 978 2.37 22.97 5.62
N PHE A 979 3.58 23.24 6.13
CA PHE A 979 4.66 22.26 6.29
C PHE A 979 4.84 21.89 7.77
N GLN A 980 3.75 22.00 8.55
CA GLN A 980 3.72 21.81 10.00
C GLN A 980 3.43 20.35 10.35
N ASP A 981 4.44 19.50 10.34
CA ASP A 981 4.46 18.25 11.09
C ASP A 981 5.81 17.55 10.86
N ASP A 982 6.66 17.54 11.88
CA ASP A 982 7.85 16.70 11.87
C ASP A 982 7.51 15.24 12.24
N VAL A 983 6.25 14.92 12.57
CA VAL A 983 5.81 13.58 12.97
C VAL A 983 5.29 12.76 11.78
N TRP A 984 4.67 13.40 10.79
CA TRP A 984 4.03 12.75 9.65
C TRP A 984 4.51 13.36 8.32
N TYR A 985 5.29 12.59 7.54
CA TYR A 985 5.89 13.03 6.27
C TYR A 985 4.85 13.19 5.13
N ASP A 986 3.63 12.73 5.34
CA ASP A 986 2.54 12.77 4.37
C ASP A 986 2.08 14.20 4.03
N ARG A 987 2.01 15.08 5.04
CA ARG A 987 1.69 16.50 4.86
C ARG A 987 2.76 17.21 4.02
N TYR A 988 4.02 16.84 4.19
CA TYR A 988 5.12 17.43 3.43
C TYR A 988 4.95 17.21 1.92
N VAL A 989 4.68 15.98 1.49
CA VAL A 989 4.59 15.63 0.07
C VAL A 989 3.37 16.30 -0.60
N VAL A 990 2.24 16.37 0.11
CA VAL A 990 1.04 17.07 -0.39
C VAL A 990 1.28 18.58 -0.48
N ALA A 991 1.85 19.19 0.56
CA ALA A 991 2.16 20.63 0.57
C ALA A 991 3.22 20.99 -0.48
N LEU A 992 4.19 20.10 -0.72
CA LEU A 992 5.17 20.23 -1.79
C LEU A 992 4.49 20.22 -3.16
N PHE A 993 3.54 19.31 -3.40
CA PHE A 993 2.79 19.27 -4.65
C PHE A 993 1.99 20.57 -4.88
N ASP A 994 1.30 21.07 -3.85
CA ASP A 994 0.56 22.34 -3.91
C ASP A 994 1.49 23.53 -4.18
N LEU A 995 2.68 23.53 -3.58
CA LEU A 995 3.72 24.52 -3.83
C LEU A 995 4.21 24.47 -5.27
N VAL A 996 4.46 23.26 -5.81
CA VAL A 996 4.87 23.07 -7.21
C VAL A 996 3.77 23.59 -8.15
N LEU A 997 2.50 23.24 -7.95
CA LEU A 997 1.39 23.78 -8.76
C LEU A 997 1.33 25.32 -8.70
N THR A 998 1.56 25.90 -7.52
CA THR A 998 1.61 27.35 -7.33
C THR A 998 2.75 27.99 -8.13
N LEU A 999 3.95 27.41 -8.09
CA LEU A 999 5.13 27.90 -8.81
C LEU A 999 4.94 27.82 -10.33
N TYR A 1000 4.33 26.73 -10.80
CA TYR A 1000 3.93 26.57 -12.20
C TYR A 1000 2.69 27.39 -12.59
N ALA A 1001 2.07 28.12 -11.65
CA ALA A 1001 0.86 28.91 -11.84
C ALA A 1001 -0.29 28.08 -12.45
N ILE A 1002 -0.51 26.90 -11.88
CA ILE A 1002 -1.62 25.98 -12.20
C ILE A 1002 -2.67 26.13 -11.09
N PRO A 1003 -3.93 26.46 -11.41
CA PRO A 1003 -5.01 26.51 -10.41
C PRO A 1003 -5.25 25.14 -9.76
N PHE A 1004 -5.56 25.11 -8.47
CA PHE A 1004 -5.80 23.86 -7.75
C PHE A 1004 -7.09 23.15 -8.18
N ASP A 1005 -8.04 23.91 -8.72
CA ASP A 1005 -9.32 23.45 -9.30
C ASP A 1005 -9.21 23.15 -10.81
N HIS A 1006 -8.00 23.17 -11.39
CA HIS A 1006 -7.83 22.87 -12.80
C HIS A 1006 -8.27 21.41 -13.08
N PRO A 1007 -9.13 21.14 -14.09
CA PRO A 1007 -9.69 19.80 -14.33
C PRO A 1007 -8.65 18.68 -14.44
N ALA A 1008 -7.48 18.99 -15.00
CA ALA A 1008 -6.37 18.04 -15.13
C ALA A 1008 -5.67 17.65 -13.82
N PHE A 1009 -5.68 18.53 -12.81
CA PHE A 1009 -4.89 18.40 -11.59
C PHE A 1009 -5.72 18.31 -10.31
N GLY A 1010 -6.98 18.75 -10.33
CA GLY A 1010 -7.90 18.67 -9.19
C GLY A 1010 -8.05 17.24 -8.67
N GLY A 1011 -8.35 16.29 -9.56
CA GLY A 1011 -8.41 14.86 -9.22
C GLY A 1011 -7.07 14.31 -8.74
N LEU A 1012 -5.96 14.63 -9.42
CA LEU A 1012 -4.62 14.16 -9.02
C LEU A 1012 -4.20 14.65 -7.63
N ARG A 1013 -4.58 15.89 -7.29
CA ARG A 1013 -4.38 16.50 -5.98
C ARG A 1013 -5.25 15.84 -4.92
N ALA A 1014 -6.53 15.63 -5.20
CA ALA A 1014 -7.46 14.94 -4.31
C ALA A 1014 -7.00 13.51 -4.00
N ASP A 1015 -6.50 12.78 -5.00
CA ASP A 1015 -5.95 11.44 -4.82
C ASP A 1015 -4.73 11.43 -3.89
N MET A 1016 -3.80 12.39 -4.04
CA MET A 1016 -2.64 12.50 -3.16
C MET A 1016 -3.05 12.83 -1.72
N GLN A 1017 -4.06 13.67 -1.54
CA GLN A 1017 -4.62 13.97 -0.22
C GLN A 1017 -5.28 12.74 0.38
N LEU A 1018 -6.01 11.96 -0.42
CA LEU A 1018 -6.62 10.71 0.01
C LEU A 1018 -5.55 9.66 0.36
N GLU A 1019 -4.50 9.54 -0.44
CA GLU A 1019 -3.39 8.63 -0.17
C GLU A 1019 -2.63 9.03 1.10
N ALA A 1020 -2.50 10.33 1.36
CA ALA A 1020 -1.89 10.86 2.58
C ALA A 1020 -2.74 10.50 3.81
N LEU A 1021 -4.05 10.66 3.70
CA LEU A 1021 -5.01 10.24 4.73
C LEU A 1021 -4.95 8.72 4.99
N ARG A 1022 -4.91 7.90 3.94
CA ARG A 1022 -4.76 6.43 4.04
C ARG A 1022 -3.46 6.05 4.76
N SER A 1023 -2.37 6.72 4.40
CA SER A 1023 -1.04 6.53 4.96
C SER A 1023 -0.98 6.82 6.47
N ARG A 1024 -1.63 7.90 6.92
CA ARG A 1024 -1.72 8.22 8.36
C ARG A 1024 -2.40 7.12 9.15
N VAL A 1025 -3.46 6.54 8.59
CA VAL A 1025 -4.24 5.56 9.35
C VAL A 1025 -3.65 4.17 9.35
N ALA A 1026 -2.94 3.79 8.28
CA ALA A 1026 -2.14 2.57 8.27
C ALA A 1026 -1.13 2.52 9.44
N VAL A 1027 -0.59 3.67 9.86
CA VAL A 1027 0.34 3.75 11.00
C VAL A 1027 -0.40 3.77 12.34
N LEU A 1028 -1.56 4.45 12.42
CA LEU A 1028 -2.36 4.53 13.65
C LEU A 1028 -3.05 3.20 14.04
N GLN A 1029 -3.19 2.26 13.10
CA GLN A 1029 -3.89 0.97 13.30
C GLN A 1029 -3.01 -0.22 13.69
N SER A 1030 -1.73 0.00 14.04
CA SER A 1030 -0.92 -1.09 14.64
C SER A 1030 -1.54 -1.49 16.00
N PRO A 1031 -1.87 -2.78 16.22
CA PRO A 1031 -2.64 -3.19 17.39
C PRO A 1031 -1.77 -3.08 18.64
N SER A 1032 -1.94 -1.99 19.39
CA SER A 1032 -1.44 -1.87 20.75
C SER A 1032 -2.23 -2.80 21.66
N ARG A 1033 -1.81 -4.07 21.72
CA ARG A 1033 -2.21 -4.98 22.80
C ARG A 1033 -1.40 -4.59 24.02
N GLU A 1034 -2.05 -3.78 24.85
CA GLU A 1034 -1.77 -3.37 26.23
C GLU A 1034 -1.96 -1.86 26.28
N GLN A 1035 -2.90 -1.36 27.10
CA GLN A 1035 -2.88 0.06 27.47
C GLN A 1035 -1.51 0.31 28.10
N PRO A 1036 -0.59 1.03 27.44
CA PRO A 1036 0.75 1.18 27.96
C PRO A 1036 0.66 2.24 29.04
N ALA A 1037 1.03 1.90 30.26
CA ALA A 1037 1.33 2.95 31.23
C ALA A 1037 2.40 3.88 30.65
N ASP A 1038 2.07 5.16 30.50
CA ASP A 1038 2.88 6.22 29.89
C ASP A 1038 4.00 6.70 30.82
N VAL A 1039 3.85 6.47 32.12
CA VAL A 1039 4.75 6.96 33.16
C VAL A 1039 4.99 5.87 34.22
N TYR A 1040 6.25 5.62 34.54
CA TYR A 1040 6.66 4.70 35.60
C TYR A 1040 7.24 5.48 36.78
N LEU A 1041 6.77 5.21 37.99
CA LEU A 1041 7.18 5.91 39.20
C LEU A 1041 7.97 4.96 40.12
N SER A 1042 9.26 5.25 40.33
CA SER A 1042 10.12 4.56 41.30
C SER A 1042 10.31 5.42 42.54
N TYR A 1043 9.96 4.89 43.71
CA TYR A 1043 10.04 5.60 44.99
C TYR A 1043 10.28 4.65 46.16
N SER A 1044 10.65 5.20 47.32
CA SER A 1044 10.99 4.44 48.54
C SER A 1044 9.98 4.66 49.68
N TRP A 1045 10.13 3.91 50.78
CA TRP A 1045 9.23 3.87 51.94
C TRP A 1045 9.28 5.08 52.88
N SER A 1046 9.23 6.32 52.36
CA SER A 1046 9.01 7.50 53.21
C SER A 1046 7.58 8.03 53.08
N GLU A 1047 7.01 8.53 54.18
CA GLU A 1047 5.67 9.12 54.22
C GLU A 1047 5.52 10.27 53.19
N GLU A 1048 6.60 11.01 52.96
CA GLU A 1048 6.69 12.08 51.96
C GLU A 1048 6.75 11.54 50.52
N SER A 1049 7.39 10.38 50.29
CA SER A 1049 7.43 9.73 48.96
C SER A 1049 6.08 9.10 48.60
N ASP A 1050 5.40 8.49 49.58
CA ASP A 1050 4.07 7.93 49.43
C ASP A 1050 3.04 9.02 49.08
N ALA A 1051 3.07 10.13 49.81
CA ALA A 1051 2.17 11.27 49.58
C ALA A 1051 2.35 11.86 48.16
N LEU A 1052 3.59 12.06 47.72
CA LEU A 1052 3.86 12.56 46.36
C LEU A 1052 3.47 11.53 45.29
N ALA A 1053 3.67 10.24 45.54
CA ALA A 1053 3.26 9.18 44.62
C ALA A 1053 1.74 9.14 44.44
N ASP A 1054 0.98 9.33 45.54
CA ASP A 1054 -0.48 9.45 45.51
C ASP A 1054 -0.95 10.68 44.73
N GLU A 1055 -0.30 11.82 44.92
CA GLU A 1055 -0.63 13.07 44.24
C GLU A 1055 -0.34 13.02 42.74
N LEU A 1056 0.80 12.45 42.32
CA LEU A 1056 1.15 12.27 40.92
C LEU A 1056 0.16 11.33 40.22
N ASP A 1057 -0.19 10.21 40.84
CA ASP A 1057 -1.11 9.23 40.25
C ASP A 1057 -2.50 9.82 39.99
N ALA A 1058 -3.04 10.55 40.96
CA ALA A 1058 -4.34 11.21 40.82
C ALA A 1058 -4.35 12.19 39.64
N ALA A 1059 -3.29 12.98 39.47
CA ALA A 1059 -3.22 13.99 38.42
C ALA A 1059 -2.96 13.43 37.01
N PHE A 1060 -2.16 12.36 36.90
CA PHE A 1060 -1.97 11.67 35.62
C PHE A 1060 -3.27 10.95 35.21
N GLN A 1061 -4.01 10.37 36.16
CA GLN A 1061 -5.32 9.75 35.91
C GLN A 1061 -6.39 10.75 35.45
N GLU A 1062 -6.44 11.96 36.03
CA GLU A 1062 -7.36 13.03 35.59
C GLU A 1062 -7.18 13.43 34.11
N ARG A 1063 -6.04 13.09 33.50
CA ARG A 1063 -5.70 13.40 32.10
C ARG A 1063 -5.64 12.16 31.21
N GLY A 1064 -6.10 11.01 31.69
CA GLY A 1064 -6.16 9.77 30.92
C GLY A 1064 -4.82 9.05 30.73
N LEU A 1065 -3.78 9.41 31.49
CA LEU A 1065 -2.48 8.74 31.48
C LEU A 1065 -2.42 7.68 32.58
N VAL A 1066 -1.91 6.48 32.26
CA VAL A 1066 -1.79 5.38 33.22
C VAL A 1066 -0.40 5.37 33.83
N MET A 1067 -0.29 5.45 35.16
CA MET A 1067 0.98 5.41 35.89
C MET A 1067 1.21 4.05 36.56
N VAL A 1068 2.39 3.45 36.39
CA VAL A 1068 2.80 2.24 37.13
C VAL A 1068 3.65 2.66 38.32
N ARG A 1069 3.16 2.37 39.52
CA ARG A 1069 3.90 2.58 40.77
C ARG A 1069 4.77 1.37 41.11
N ASP A 1070 6.02 1.63 41.42
CA ASP A 1070 6.95 0.63 41.96
C ASP A 1070 7.49 1.11 43.30
N ARG A 1071 6.71 0.83 44.34
CA ARG A 1071 7.12 1.00 45.73
C ARG A 1071 8.10 -0.12 46.06
N ARG A 1072 9.37 0.23 46.30
CA ARG A 1072 10.39 -0.80 46.52
C ARG A 1072 10.26 -1.38 47.91
N ASP A 1073 10.17 -2.71 48.01
CA ASP A 1073 10.40 -3.52 49.22
C ASP A 1073 11.62 -4.43 48.98
N ALA A 1074 12.47 -4.60 49.99
CA ALA A 1074 13.82 -5.16 49.92
C ALA A 1074 14.01 -6.38 48.96
N GLY A 1075 14.54 -6.11 47.75
CA GLY A 1075 15.00 -7.12 46.79
C GLY A 1075 15.52 -6.51 45.48
N TYR A 1076 16.85 -6.34 45.33
CA TYR A 1076 17.43 -5.45 44.31
C TYR A 1076 17.46 -6.00 42.86
N LYS A 1077 17.75 -7.29 42.61
CA LYS A 1077 17.94 -7.82 41.23
C LYS A 1077 16.66 -7.82 40.38
N ALA A 1078 15.50 -8.19 40.94
CA ALA A 1078 14.22 -8.23 40.22
C ALA A 1078 13.62 -6.83 39.96
N SER A 1079 14.03 -5.86 40.77
CA SER A 1079 13.64 -4.46 40.66
C SER A 1079 14.40 -3.78 39.50
N ILE A 1080 15.69 -4.05 39.38
CA ILE A 1080 16.57 -3.53 38.31
C ILE A 1080 16.17 -4.11 36.95
N GLY A 1081 15.88 -5.41 36.86
CA GLY A 1081 15.45 -6.03 35.61
C GLY A 1081 14.18 -5.38 35.04
N ARG A 1082 13.18 -5.12 35.90
CA ARG A 1082 11.95 -4.41 35.52
C ARG A 1082 12.21 -2.94 35.17
N PHE A 1083 13.07 -2.25 35.91
CA PHE A 1083 13.44 -0.87 35.61
C PHE A 1083 14.08 -0.74 34.23
N MET A 1084 15.04 -1.63 33.91
CA MET A 1084 15.74 -1.66 32.62
C MET A 1084 14.82 -2.05 31.47
N GLU A 1085 13.93 -3.01 31.68
CA GLU A 1085 12.90 -3.39 30.71
C GLU A 1085 12.01 -2.19 30.34
N ARG A 1086 11.62 -1.38 31.33
CA ARG A 1086 10.72 -0.23 31.12
C ARG A 1086 11.40 0.95 30.43
N ILE A 1087 12.67 1.24 30.76
CA ILE A 1087 13.48 2.22 30.01
C ILE A 1087 13.72 1.74 28.58
N GLY A 1088 13.99 0.45 28.38
CA GLY A 1088 14.15 -0.18 27.07
C GLY A 1088 12.88 -0.17 26.21
N GLN A 1089 11.70 -0.19 26.84
CA GLN A 1089 10.39 -0.02 26.19
C GLN A 1089 10.04 1.45 25.86
N GLY A 1090 10.96 2.40 26.04
CA GLY A 1090 10.74 3.81 25.69
C GLY A 1090 9.87 4.60 26.66
N LYS A 1091 9.62 4.09 27.88
CA LYS A 1091 8.71 4.72 28.85
C LYS A 1091 9.38 5.86 29.64
N CYS A 1092 8.60 6.86 30.06
CA CYS A 1092 9.06 7.92 30.96
C CYS A 1092 9.15 7.38 32.40
N VAL A 1093 10.23 7.71 33.10
CA VAL A 1093 10.51 7.23 34.45
C VAL A 1093 10.67 8.41 35.41
N ILE A 1094 9.84 8.48 36.45
CA ILE A 1094 9.98 9.45 37.54
C ILE A 1094 10.67 8.75 38.71
N LEU A 1095 11.79 9.32 39.18
CA LEU A 1095 12.54 8.86 40.34
C LEU A 1095 12.29 9.82 41.52
N VAL A 1096 11.58 9.36 42.56
CA VAL A 1096 11.40 10.15 43.78
C VAL A 1096 12.54 9.84 44.75
N ILE A 1097 13.46 10.79 44.86
CA ILE A 1097 14.70 10.65 45.61
C ILE A 1097 14.54 11.29 47.00
N SER A 1098 14.26 10.44 47.99
CA SER A 1098 14.23 10.76 49.43
C SER A 1098 15.50 10.28 50.14
N ASP A 1099 15.66 10.58 51.44
CA ASP A 1099 16.80 10.03 52.21
C ASP A 1099 16.74 8.50 52.31
N ALA A 1100 15.53 7.93 52.36
CA ALA A 1100 15.33 6.49 52.35
C ALA A 1100 15.68 5.88 50.98
N TYR A 1101 15.38 6.58 49.89
CA TYR A 1101 15.75 6.18 48.53
C TYR A 1101 17.27 6.09 48.37
N LEU A 1102 18.01 7.08 48.87
CA LEU A 1102 19.48 7.11 48.79
C LEU A 1102 20.17 6.06 49.66
N LYS A 1103 19.53 5.62 50.74
CA LYS A 1103 20.03 4.53 51.60
C LYS A 1103 19.85 3.16 50.98
N SER A 1104 19.01 3.03 49.94
CA SER A 1104 18.79 1.76 49.25
C SER A 1104 19.89 1.47 48.23
N GLN A 1105 20.57 0.33 48.38
CA GLN A 1105 21.59 -0.12 47.44
C GLN A 1105 21.05 -0.32 46.01
N SER A 1106 19.78 -0.69 45.85
CA SER A 1106 19.14 -0.87 44.54
C SER A 1106 18.97 0.46 43.80
N CYS A 1107 18.64 1.52 44.54
CA CYS A 1107 18.35 2.85 44.00
C CYS A 1107 19.62 3.60 43.58
N LEU A 1108 20.73 3.40 44.29
CA LEU A 1108 22.05 3.86 43.84
C LEU A 1108 22.44 3.20 42.52
N PHE A 1109 22.17 1.91 42.36
CA PHE A 1109 22.46 1.18 41.13
C PHE A 1109 21.58 1.62 39.96
N GLU A 1110 20.29 1.90 40.19
CA GLU A 1110 19.41 2.51 39.18
C GLU A 1110 19.99 3.84 38.67
N LEU A 1111 20.40 4.75 39.56
CA LEU A 1111 21.06 5.99 39.17
C LEU A 1111 22.32 5.70 38.33
N LEU A 1112 23.20 4.80 38.80
CA LEU A 1112 24.42 4.44 38.07
C LEU A 1112 24.17 3.82 36.68
N GLN A 1113 23.13 2.99 36.51
CA GLN A 1113 22.78 2.41 35.20
C GLN A 1113 22.22 3.46 34.25
N VAL A 1114 21.42 4.41 34.75
CA VAL A 1114 20.98 5.54 33.91
C VAL A 1114 22.18 6.38 33.44
N ALA A 1115 23.25 6.47 34.24
CA ALA A 1115 24.50 7.15 33.86
C ALA A 1115 25.18 6.46 32.67
N ARG A 1116 25.14 5.13 32.66
CA ARG A 1116 25.77 4.29 31.63
C ARG A 1116 25.05 4.37 30.28
N HIS A 1117 23.73 4.48 30.29
CA HIS A 1117 22.89 4.48 29.09
C HIS A 1117 22.69 5.87 28.46
N GLY A 1118 23.12 6.95 29.12
CA GLY A 1118 23.02 8.32 28.59
C GLY A 1118 21.59 8.92 28.60
N ASP A 1119 20.59 8.13 28.94
CA ASP A 1119 19.15 8.50 28.90
C ASP A 1119 18.69 9.40 30.06
N PHE A 1120 19.59 9.78 30.99
CA PHE A 1120 19.27 10.56 32.19
C PHE A 1120 18.56 11.89 31.87
N ARG A 1121 18.88 12.51 30.73
CA ARG A 1121 18.35 13.84 30.37
C ARG A 1121 17.01 13.80 29.66
N GLU A 1122 16.68 12.68 28.99
CA GLU A 1122 15.53 12.62 28.09
C GLU A 1122 14.34 11.83 28.65
N ARG A 1123 14.59 10.75 29.43
CA ARG A 1123 13.53 9.79 29.83
C ARG A 1123 13.38 9.64 31.34
N VAL A 1124 14.36 10.08 32.12
CA VAL A 1124 14.40 9.93 33.58
C VAL A 1124 14.24 11.29 34.27
N PHE A 1125 13.29 11.38 35.21
CA PHE A 1125 12.90 12.60 35.89
C PHE A 1125 13.17 12.48 37.39
N PRO A 1126 14.31 12.98 37.88
CA PRO A 1126 14.64 12.96 39.30
C PRO A 1126 13.88 14.06 40.07
N VAL A 1127 13.07 13.66 41.04
CA VAL A 1127 12.40 14.55 41.99
C VAL A 1127 13.05 14.37 43.36
N VAL A 1128 13.86 15.34 43.78
CA VAL A 1128 14.58 15.28 45.07
C VAL A 1128 13.74 15.88 46.17
N LEU A 1129 13.35 15.06 47.14
CA LEU A 1129 12.55 15.49 48.28
C LEU A 1129 13.37 16.33 49.28
N PRO A 1130 12.72 17.18 50.11
CA PRO A 1130 13.39 18.00 51.11
C PRO A 1130 14.14 17.20 52.19
N ASP A 1131 13.71 15.97 52.47
CA ASP A 1131 14.35 15.07 53.43
C ASP A 1131 15.68 14.49 52.91
N ALA A 1132 15.89 14.46 51.59
CA ALA A 1132 17.05 13.84 50.98
C ALA A 1132 18.35 14.56 51.35
N ARG A 1133 19.38 13.81 51.75
CA ARG A 1133 20.73 14.36 52.03
C ARG A 1133 21.39 15.07 50.84
N ILE A 1134 20.90 14.84 49.63
CA ILE A 1134 21.37 15.51 48.41
C ILE A 1134 20.50 16.70 47.98
N HIS A 1135 19.50 17.07 48.80
CA HIS A 1135 18.55 18.13 48.50
C HIS A 1135 19.26 19.44 48.14
N ARG A 1136 20.30 19.82 48.89
CA ARG A 1136 21.12 20.99 48.52
C ARG A 1136 22.22 20.60 47.53
N PRO A 1137 22.41 21.36 46.44
CA PRO A 1137 23.46 21.12 45.44
C PRO A 1137 24.87 20.94 46.03
N GLN A 1138 25.18 21.69 47.10
CA GLN A 1138 26.46 21.62 47.80
C GLN A 1138 26.69 20.30 48.56
N ASP A 1139 25.61 19.64 49.00
CA ASP A 1139 25.66 18.40 49.77
C ASP A 1139 25.81 17.16 48.86
N ARG A 1140 25.55 17.31 47.56
CA ARG A 1140 25.76 16.26 46.52
C ARG A 1140 27.22 15.86 46.38
N VAL A 1141 28.15 16.81 46.51
CA VAL A 1141 29.61 16.53 46.48
C VAL A 1141 30.03 15.77 47.73
N ALA A 1142 29.43 16.09 48.89
CA ALA A 1142 29.67 15.36 50.13
C ALA A 1142 29.12 13.92 50.06
N TYR A 1143 28.02 13.70 49.35
CA TYR A 1143 27.44 12.38 49.12
C TYR A 1143 28.32 11.48 48.24
N VAL A 1144 28.93 12.03 47.18
CA VAL A 1144 29.92 11.27 46.38
C VAL A 1144 31.13 10.88 47.23
N ARG A 1145 31.67 11.83 48.01
CA ARG A 1145 32.80 11.57 48.93
C ARG A 1145 32.47 10.52 49.99
N TYR A 1146 31.26 10.53 50.54
CA TYR A 1146 30.81 9.51 51.47
C TYR A 1146 30.92 8.10 50.88
N TRP A 1147 30.52 7.90 49.62
CA TRP A 1147 30.67 6.60 48.95
C TRP A 1147 32.11 6.25 48.58
N GLU A 1148 32.94 7.24 48.23
CA GLU A 1148 34.39 7.04 48.05
C GLU A 1148 35.04 6.53 49.36
N GLU A 1149 34.66 7.09 50.51
CA GLU A 1149 35.13 6.67 51.83
C GLU A 1149 34.62 5.26 52.19
N GLN A 1150 33.34 4.95 51.95
CA GLN A 1150 32.78 3.62 52.20
C GLN A 1150 33.47 2.52 51.37
N ILE A 1151 33.82 2.79 50.12
CA ILE A 1151 34.57 1.84 49.28
C ILE A 1151 36.01 1.69 49.77
N ALA A 1152 36.65 2.77 50.22
CA ALA A 1152 37.99 2.71 50.78
C ALA A 1152 38.05 1.86 52.08
N GLU A 1153 37.05 2.01 52.96
CA GLU A 1153 36.90 1.18 54.16
C GLU A 1153 36.67 -0.30 53.80
N LEU A 1154 35.86 -0.58 52.78
CA LEU A 1154 35.59 -1.95 52.33
C LEU A 1154 36.82 -2.60 51.68
N ASP A 1155 37.57 -1.86 50.86
CA ASP A 1155 38.85 -2.28 50.28
C ASP A 1155 39.88 -2.63 51.37
N GLU A 1156 39.87 -1.91 52.49
CA GLU A 1156 40.75 -2.16 53.63
C GLU A 1156 40.29 -3.36 54.47
N ALA A 1157 38.98 -3.53 54.65
CA ALA A 1157 38.40 -4.73 55.27
C ALA A 1157 38.71 -6.00 54.45
N LEU A 1158 38.61 -5.93 53.11
CA LEU A 1158 38.87 -7.05 52.19
C LEU A 1158 40.33 -7.55 52.24
N LYS A 1159 41.30 -6.68 52.55
CA LYS A 1159 42.71 -7.07 52.74
C LYS A 1159 42.93 -7.98 53.96
N SER A 1160 41.97 -8.02 54.90
CA SER A 1160 42.06 -8.78 56.15
C SER A 1160 41.32 -10.14 56.13
N VAL A 1161 40.64 -10.49 55.03
CA VAL A 1161 39.79 -11.69 54.93
C VAL A 1161 40.54 -12.86 54.26
N SER A 1162 40.50 -14.05 54.87
CA SER A 1162 41.14 -15.25 54.31
C SER A 1162 40.31 -15.91 53.20
N ALA A 1163 40.97 -16.64 52.29
CA ALA A 1163 40.39 -17.26 51.08
C ALA A 1163 39.16 -18.17 51.33
N ALA A 1164 38.98 -18.69 52.55
CA ALA A 1164 37.85 -19.56 52.90
C ALA A 1164 36.53 -18.81 53.16
N ASN A 1165 36.57 -17.52 53.47
CA ASN A 1165 35.37 -16.71 53.75
C ASN A 1165 34.86 -15.93 52.51
N LEU A 1166 35.60 -15.94 51.40
CA LEU A 1166 35.27 -15.19 50.17
C LEU A 1166 34.03 -15.71 49.42
N GLN A 1167 33.59 -16.94 49.68
CA GLN A 1167 32.48 -17.56 48.94
C GLN A 1167 31.09 -17.06 49.39
N GLY A 1168 30.96 -16.56 50.63
CA GLY A 1168 29.75 -15.88 51.12
C GLY A 1168 29.68 -14.39 50.77
N PHE A 1169 30.82 -13.78 50.41
CA PHE A 1169 30.94 -12.36 50.07
C PHE A 1169 30.95 -12.08 48.56
N ARG A 1170 30.78 -13.11 47.72
CA ARG A 1170 30.93 -13.00 46.26
C ARG A 1170 29.88 -12.09 45.61
N GLU A 1171 28.64 -12.13 46.08
CA GLU A 1171 27.55 -11.32 45.51
C GLU A 1171 27.68 -9.83 45.87
N ASP A 1172 28.11 -9.52 47.10
CA ASP A 1172 28.41 -8.14 47.51
C ASP A 1172 29.67 -7.62 46.79
N MET A 1173 30.67 -8.47 46.57
CA MET A 1173 31.91 -8.12 45.86
C MET A 1173 31.67 -7.68 44.42
N ASP A 1174 30.83 -8.39 43.66
CA ASP A 1174 30.50 -8.01 42.28
C ASP A 1174 29.77 -6.66 42.24
N LEU A 1175 28.84 -6.44 43.19
CA LEU A 1175 28.10 -5.18 43.33
C LEU A 1175 29.03 -4.01 43.68
N TYR A 1176 29.93 -4.17 44.66
CA TYR A 1176 30.87 -3.11 45.04
C TYR A 1176 31.92 -2.83 43.96
N THR A 1177 32.35 -3.85 43.21
CA THR A 1177 33.25 -3.67 42.06
C THR A 1177 32.57 -2.87 40.94
N GLU A 1178 31.28 -3.12 40.71
CA GLU A 1178 30.48 -2.39 39.72
C GLU A 1178 30.18 -0.95 40.18
N ILE A 1179 29.79 -0.73 41.44
CA ILE A 1179 29.61 0.62 42.01
C ILE A 1179 30.90 1.44 41.91
N ARG A 1180 32.06 0.82 42.23
CA ARG A 1180 33.37 1.47 42.11
C ARG A 1180 33.71 1.88 40.68
N ALA A 1181 33.40 1.04 39.70
CA ALA A 1181 33.64 1.34 38.28
C ALA A 1181 32.77 2.50 37.77
N GLN A 1182 31.56 2.67 38.35
CA GLN A 1182 30.55 3.62 37.87
C GLN A 1182 30.45 4.92 38.70
N LEU A 1183 31.19 5.03 39.80
CA LEU A 1183 31.22 6.21 40.68
C LEU A 1183 31.53 7.55 40.00
N PRO A 1184 32.41 7.63 38.98
CA PRO A 1184 32.56 8.85 38.18
C PRO A 1184 31.25 9.28 37.51
N GLY A 1185 30.45 8.32 37.02
CA GLY A 1185 29.13 8.57 36.42
C GLY A 1185 28.09 9.07 37.43
N LEU A 1186 28.20 8.68 38.71
CA LEU A 1186 27.35 9.26 39.77
C LEU A 1186 27.61 10.76 39.95
N ALA A 1187 28.87 11.18 39.87
CA ALA A 1187 29.22 12.60 39.98
C ALA A 1187 28.68 13.40 38.79
N ASP A 1188 28.66 12.82 37.60
CA ASP A 1188 28.07 13.42 36.40
C ASP A 1188 26.54 13.48 36.49
N ILE A 1189 25.88 12.44 36.99
CA ILE A 1189 24.42 12.48 37.28
C ILE A 1189 24.09 13.54 38.30
N LEU A 1190 24.82 13.63 39.41
CA LEU A 1190 24.51 14.62 40.45
C LEU A 1190 24.79 16.05 39.95
N ARG A 1191 25.73 16.21 39.00
CA ARG A 1191 25.98 17.47 38.28
C ARG A 1191 24.87 17.79 37.26
N ASP A 1192 24.36 16.79 36.57
CA ASP A 1192 23.23 16.94 35.63
C ASP A 1192 21.92 17.18 36.37
N MET A 1193 21.72 16.53 37.52
CA MET A 1193 20.67 16.88 38.46
C MET A 1193 20.82 18.34 38.88
N ASN A 1194 22.02 18.84 39.17
CA ASN A 1194 22.19 20.28 39.48
C ASN A 1194 21.72 21.18 38.32
N ALA A 1195 21.91 20.78 37.06
CA ALA A 1195 21.45 21.51 35.89
C ALA A 1195 19.91 21.42 35.69
N LEU A 1196 19.31 20.27 36.01
CA LEU A 1196 17.86 20.02 35.91
C LEU A 1196 17.08 20.58 37.11
N THR A 1197 17.67 20.62 38.30
CA THR A 1197 17.01 21.05 39.55
C THR A 1197 17.04 22.56 39.79
N VAL A 1198 17.69 23.38 38.95
CA VAL A 1198 17.64 24.85 39.11
C VAL A 1198 16.21 25.36 38.97
N ASP A 1199 15.40 24.74 38.11
CA ASP A 1199 13.99 25.09 37.90
C ASP A 1199 13.04 24.45 38.95
N LEU A 1200 13.52 23.51 39.77
CA LEU A 1200 12.69 22.69 40.68
C LEU A 1200 13.03 22.91 42.18
N HIS A 1201 13.77 23.97 42.54
CA HIS A 1201 14.16 24.23 43.93
C HIS A 1201 13.79 25.64 44.42
N ARG A 1202 12.71 25.71 45.22
CA ARG A 1202 12.78 26.10 46.65
C ARG A 1202 11.45 25.92 47.41
N ASP A 1203 10.34 25.90 46.69
CA ASP A 1203 8.97 25.67 47.17
C ASP A 1203 8.10 25.20 45.98
N ALA A 1204 8.66 24.34 45.10
CA ALA A 1204 8.01 24.01 43.83
C ALA A 1204 6.67 23.32 44.10
N ALA A 1205 5.58 24.03 43.84
CA ALA A 1205 4.24 23.47 43.93
C ALA A 1205 4.11 22.32 42.94
N PHE A 1206 3.29 21.32 43.28
CA PHE A 1206 2.92 20.19 42.43
C PHE A 1206 2.74 20.54 40.93
N SER A 1207 2.16 21.72 40.65
CA SER A 1207 1.96 22.26 39.31
C SER A 1207 3.24 22.45 38.48
N GLU A 1208 4.38 22.72 39.10
CA GLU A 1208 5.67 22.97 38.43
C GLU A 1208 6.37 21.67 38.05
N VAL A 1209 6.34 20.66 38.94
CA VAL A 1209 6.84 19.30 38.66
C VAL A 1209 6.04 18.68 37.52
N HIS A 1210 4.71 18.75 37.60
CA HIS A 1210 3.83 18.27 36.55
C HIS A 1210 3.98 19.08 35.25
N ALA A 1211 4.14 20.41 35.29
CA ALA A 1211 4.37 21.20 34.08
C ALA A 1211 5.70 20.86 33.38
N ALA A 1212 6.78 20.62 34.14
CA ALA A 1212 8.08 20.23 33.59
C ALA A 1212 8.06 18.82 32.97
N VAL A 1213 7.34 17.88 33.60
CA VAL A 1213 7.13 16.53 33.05
C VAL A 1213 6.26 16.61 31.78
N MET A 1214 5.13 17.33 31.82
CA MET A 1214 4.23 17.49 30.69
C MET A 1214 4.84 18.29 29.53
N SER A 1215 5.69 19.29 29.78
CA SER A 1215 6.34 20.05 28.70
C SER A 1215 7.34 19.21 27.91
N ARG A 1216 7.93 18.18 28.54
CA ARG A 1216 8.86 17.25 27.87
C ARG A 1216 8.13 16.07 27.23
N ILE A 1217 7.04 15.59 27.83
CA ILE A 1217 6.16 14.59 27.21
C ILE A 1217 5.50 15.15 25.94
N ASN A 1218 4.98 16.39 25.97
CA ASN A 1218 4.34 17.05 24.82
C ASN A 1218 5.31 17.48 23.69
N LEU A 1219 6.63 17.39 23.89
CA LEU A 1219 7.60 17.64 22.81
C LEU A 1219 7.82 16.40 21.92
N ARG A 1220 7.23 15.24 22.28
CA ARG A 1220 7.43 13.96 21.57
C ARG A 1220 6.14 13.20 21.20
N TRP A 1221 4.96 13.68 21.62
CA TRP A 1221 3.66 13.13 21.19
C TRP A 1221 3.06 13.95 20.06
#